data_AF-A7E315-F1
#
_entry.id   AF-A7E315-F1
#
_cell.length_a   1.000
_cell.length_b   1.000
_cell.length_c   1.000
_cell.angle_alpha   90.00
_cell.angle_beta   90.00
_cell.angle_gamma   90.00
#
_symmetry.space_group_name_H-M   'P 1'
#
loop_
_entity.id
_entity.type
_entity.pdbx_description
1 polymer ?
#
loop_
_entity_poly.entity_id
_entity_poly.type
_entity_poly.pdbx_seq_one_letter_code
_entity_poly.pdbx_strand_id
1 'polypeptide(L)'
;MNSVRAANRRPRRVSRPRPVQQQQQQQPPQQPPPQPPQQQPPQQQPPPPPQQQQQPPPPPPPPPPLPQERNNAGERDDDVPADMVAEESGPGAQNSPYQLRRKTLLPKRTACPTKSSMEGASTSTTENFFGHRAKRARVSGKSQDLSAAPAEQYLQEKLPDEVVLKIFSYLLEQDLCRAACVCKRFSELANDPILWKRLYMEVFEYTRPMMHPEPGKFYQINPEEYEHPNPWKESFQQLYKGAHVKPGFAEHFYSNPARYKGRENMLYYDTIEDALGGVQEAHFDGLIFVHSGIYTDEWIYIESPITMIGAAPGKVADKVIIENTRDSTFVFMEGSEDAYVGYMTIRFNPDDKSAQHHNAHHCLEITVNCSPIIDHCIIRSTCTVGSAVCVSGQGACPTIKHCNISDCENVGLYITDHAQGIYEDNEISNNALAGIWVKNHGNPIIRRNHIHHGRDVGVFTFDHGMGYFESCNIHRNRIAGFEVKAYANPTVVRCEIHHGQTGGIYVHEKGRGQFIENKIYANNFAGVWITSNSDPTIRGNSIFNGNQGGVYIFGDGRGLIEGNDIYGNALAGIQIRTNSCPIVRHNKIHDGQHGGIYVHEKGQGVIEENEVYSNTLAGVWVTTGSTPVLRRNRIHSGKQVGVYFYDNGHGVLEDNDIYNHMYSGVQIRTGSNPKIRRNKIWGGQNGGILVYNSGLGCTHVPVCTFFL
;
A
#
# COMPACT_ATOMS: atom_id res chain seq x y z
N MET A 1 62.31 8.91 -19.55
CA MET A 1 62.84 10.27 -19.30
C MET A 1 62.09 11.26 -20.19
N ASN A 2 62.03 12.52 -19.76
CA ASN A 2 61.62 13.73 -20.49
C ASN A 2 60.21 13.76 -21.12
N SER A 3 59.36 14.62 -20.54
CA SER A 3 58.24 15.27 -21.24
C SER A 3 58.71 16.63 -21.80
N VAL A 4 58.07 17.13 -22.87
CA VAL A 4 58.13 18.55 -23.27
C VAL A 4 56.75 18.99 -23.78
N ARG A 5 56.29 20.17 -23.34
CA ARG A 5 55.07 20.87 -23.81
C ARG A 5 55.45 22.04 -24.72
N ALA A 6 54.70 22.28 -25.81
CA ALA A 6 54.51 23.59 -26.45
C ALA A 6 53.46 23.50 -27.59
N ALA A 7 52.67 24.52 -27.94
CA ALA A 7 52.22 25.72 -27.22
C ALA A 7 50.95 26.32 -27.90
N ASN A 8 50.13 27.07 -27.17
CA ASN A 8 48.91 27.71 -27.70
C ASN A 8 49.17 28.99 -28.52
N ARG A 9 48.42 29.20 -29.63
CA ARG A 9 48.11 30.53 -30.18
C ARG A 9 46.69 30.63 -30.79
N ARG A 10 45.95 31.65 -30.37
CA ARG A 10 44.70 32.26 -30.89
C ARG A 10 44.72 33.75 -30.45
N PRO A 11 43.82 34.67 -30.88
CA PRO A 11 42.69 34.55 -31.83
C PRO A 11 42.67 35.63 -32.95
N ARG A 12 41.69 35.58 -33.86
CA ARG A 12 40.85 36.74 -34.27
C ARG A 12 39.59 36.29 -35.05
N ARG A 13 38.58 37.17 -35.15
CA ARG A 13 37.27 36.93 -35.79
C ARG A 13 37.22 37.50 -37.22
N VAL A 14 36.43 36.88 -38.10
CA VAL A 14 35.81 37.50 -39.30
C VAL A 14 34.34 37.03 -39.39
N SER A 15 33.50 37.77 -40.11
CA SER A 15 32.02 37.73 -40.07
C SER A 15 31.34 36.79 -41.09
N ARG A 16 30.04 36.51 -40.86
CA ARG A 16 29.15 35.76 -41.78
C ARG A 16 28.69 36.62 -42.98
N PRO A 17 28.49 36.03 -44.18
CA PRO A 17 27.80 36.68 -45.31
C PRO A 17 26.26 36.60 -45.20
N ARG A 18 25.56 37.33 -46.07
CA ARG A 18 24.08 37.37 -46.22
C ARG A 18 23.61 36.57 -47.45
N PRO A 19 22.32 36.15 -47.51
CA PRO A 19 21.77 35.36 -48.62
C PRO A 19 21.45 36.19 -49.88
N VAL A 20 21.18 35.49 -50.99
CA VAL A 20 21.05 36.02 -52.35
C VAL A 20 19.58 36.20 -52.77
N GLN A 21 19.32 37.27 -53.52
CA GLN A 21 18.17 37.48 -54.40
C GLN A 21 18.69 37.56 -55.86
N GLN A 22 17.94 37.43 -56.96
CA GLN A 22 16.49 37.44 -57.21
C GLN A 22 16.27 36.88 -58.64
N GLN A 23 15.06 36.40 -58.99
CA GLN A 23 14.34 36.86 -60.20
C GLN A 23 12.89 36.33 -60.24
N GLN A 24 12.07 36.90 -61.12
CA GLN A 24 10.61 36.84 -61.09
C GLN A 24 10.02 36.30 -62.41
N GLN A 25 8.83 35.70 -62.34
CA GLN A 25 7.82 35.79 -63.39
C GLN A 25 6.49 36.18 -62.76
N GLN A 26 5.65 36.91 -63.50
CA GLN A 26 4.43 37.56 -62.99
C GLN A 26 3.18 37.03 -63.71
N GLN A 27 2.07 36.85 -62.98
CA GLN A 27 0.72 36.73 -63.52
C GLN A 27 -0.31 37.38 -62.55
N PRO A 28 -1.52 37.74 -63.01
CA PRO A 28 -2.27 38.89 -62.47
C PRO A 28 -3.08 38.61 -61.19
N PRO A 29 -3.46 39.67 -60.44
CA PRO A 29 -4.14 39.55 -59.15
C PRO A 29 -5.61 39.14 -59.26
N GLN A 30 -6.05 38.26 -58.35
CA GLN A 30 -7.46 37.95 -58.10
C GLN A 30 -8.02 38.82 -56.97
N GLN A 31 -9.35 39.02 -56.97
CA GLN A 31 -10.04 39.91 -56.03
C GLN A 31 -10.20 39.29 -54.63
N PRO A 32 -10.12 40.08 -53.54
CA PRO A 32 -10.46 39.62 -52.20
C PRO A 32 -12.00 39.44 -52.02
N PRO A 33 -12.44 38.53 -51.14
CA PRO A 33 -13.87 38.33 -50.85
C PRO A 33 -14.50 39.53 -50.10
N PRO A 34 -15.84 39.69 -50.17
CA PRO A 34 -16.53 40.89 -49.67
C PRO A 34 -16.58 40.98 -48.14
N GLN A 35 -16.63 42.22 -47.65
CA GLN A 35 -16.83 42.53 -46.22
C GLN A 35 -18.29 42.31 -45.79
N PRO A 36 -18.55 41.92 -44.52
CA PRO A 36 -19.91 41.89 -43.97
C PRO A 36 -20.49 43.31 -43.82
N PRO A 37 -21.83 43.47 -43.85
CA PRO A 37 -22.47 44.79 -43.86
C PRO A 37 -22.30 45.53 -42.54
N GLN A 38 -22.09 46.85 -42.65
CA GLN A 38 -21.97 47.76 -41.49
C GLN A 38 -23.33 47.89 -40.78
N GLN A 39 -23.37 47.55 -39.49
CA GLN A 39 -24.50 47.88 -38.63
C GLN A 39 -24.37 49.32 -38.10
N GLN A 40 -25.50 50.03 -38.01
CA GLN A 40 -25.54 51.39 -37.46
C GLN A 40 -25.23 51.37 -35.95
N PRO A 41 -24.56 52.42 -35.41
CA PRO A 41 -24.28 52.49 -33.98
C PRO A 41 -25.58 52.66 -33.18
N PRO A 42 -25.83 51.85 -32.13
CA PRO A 42 -26.99 52.00 -31.27
C PRO A 42 -26.90 53.29 -30.44
N GLN A 43 -28.08 53.86 -30.13
CA GLN A 43 -28.18 55.07 -29.30
C GLN A 43 -27.72 54.80 -27.86
N GLN A 44 -27.00 55.76 -27.26
CA GLN A 44 -26.52 55.64 -25.89
C GLN A 44 -27.67 55.73 -24.88
N GLN A 45 -27.89 54.66 -24.12
CA GLN A 45 -28.60 54.74 -22.84
C GLN A 45 -27.62 55.15 -21.74
N PRO A 46 -28.05 55.89 -20.70
CA PRO A 46 -27.20 56.26 -19.58
C PRO A 46 -26.79 55.01 -18.76
N PRO A 47 -25.61 55.01 -18.13
CA PRO A 47 -25.13 53.85 -17.39
C PRO A 47 -25.96 53.59 -16.12
N PRO A 48 -26.13 52.32 -15.71
CA PRO A 48 -26.72 51.98 -14.41
C PRO A 48 -25.78 52.41 -13.26
N PRO A 49 -26.32 52.63 -12.04
CA PRO A 49 -25.49 52.94 -10.88
C PRO A 49 -24.54 51.78 -10.53
N PRO A 50 -23.37 52.06 -9.91
CA PRO A 50 -22.36 51.05 -9.64
C PRO A 50 -22.89 49.96 -8.71
N GLN A 51 -22.83 48.71 -9.16
CA GLN A 51 -23.09 47.55 -8.33
C GLN A 51 -21.98 47.43 -7.27
N GLN A 52 -22.37 47.35 -6.00
CA GLN A 52 -21.43 47.04 -4.93
C GLN A 52 -20.85 45.63 -5.16
N GLN A 53 -19.53 45.50 -5.08
CA GLN A 53 -18.87 44.20 -5.13
C GLN A 53 -19.23 43.42 -3.87
N GLN A 54 -20.20 42.51 -3.98
CA GLN A 54 -20.43 41.51 -2.95
C GLN A 54 -19.21 40.59 -2.91
N GLN A 55 -18.49 40.61 -1.78
CA GLN A 55 -17.42 39.67 -1.51
C GLN A 55 -18.00 38.23 -1.49
N PRO A 56 -17.23 37.20 -1.88
CA PRO A 56 -17.65 35.83 -1.66
C PRO A 56 -17.89 35.59 -0.15
N PRO A 57 -18.89 34.79 0.23
CA PRO A 57 -19.16 34.53 1.64
C PRO A 57 -17.96 33.82 2.28
N PRO A 58 -17.63 34.10 3.56
CA PRO A 58 -16.57 33.41 4.27
C PRO A 58 -16.89 31.91 4.41
N PRO A 59 -15.87 31.05 4.59
CA PRO A 59 -16.08 29.64 4.88
C PRO A 59 -16.89 29.48 6.19
N PRO A 60 -17.67 28.39 6.34
CA PRO A 60 -18.44 28.14 7.55
C PRO A 60 -17.51 28.04 8.78
N PRO A 61 -17.94 28.53 9.96
CA PRO A 61 -17.15 28.40 11.18
C PRO A 61 -16.96 26.93 11.57
N PRO A 62 -15.89 26.59 12.29
CA PRO A 62 -15.72 25.25 12.85
C PRO A 62 -16.89 24.91 13.81
N PRO A 63 -17.23 23.62 13.97
CA PRO A 63 -18.30 23.20 14.87
C PRO A 63 -17.98 23.65 16.32
N PRO A 64 -19.01 23.99 17.12
CA PRO A 64 -18.79 24.32 18.53
C PRO A 64 -18.19 23.13 19.28
N PRO A 65 -17.35 23.37 20.29
CA PRO A 65 -16.82 22.29 21.12
C PRO A 65 -17.96 21.55 21.82
N LEU A 66 -17.82 20.23 21.93
CA LEU A 66 -18.74 19.40 22.72
C LEU A 66 -18.82 19.93 24.16
N PRO A 67 -20.01 19.96 24.78
CA PRO A 67 -20.16 20.43 26.15
C PRO A 67 -19.35 19.54 27.09
N GLN A 68 -18.52 20.16 27.93
CA GLN A 68 -17.78 19.47 28.98
C GLN A 68 -18.77 18.84 29.96
N GLU A 69 -18.67 17.52 30.18
CA GLU A 69 -19.38 16.86 31.27
C GLU A 69 -18.88 17.43 32.60
N ARG A 70 -19.76 18.17 33.28
CA ARG A 70 -19.53 18.58 34.67
C ARG A 70 -19.91 17.43 35.57
N ASN A 71 -18.92 16.83 36.22
CA ASN A 71 -19.13 16.07 37.44
C ASN A 71 -19.97 16.91 38.42
N ASN A 72 -21.11 16.37 38.82
CA ASN A 72 -21.83 16.77 40.02
C ASN A 72 -22.40 15.50 40.63
N ALA A 73 -21.83 15.07 41.76
CA ALA A 73 -22.36 13.97 42.55
C ALA A 73 -23.48 14.47 43.46
N GLY A 74 -24.48 13.62 43.71
CA GLY A 74 -25.45 13.87 44.76
C GLY A 74 -26.81 13.19 44.53
N GLU A 75 -27.02 12.08 45.25
CA GLU A 75 -28.31 11.70 45.87
C GLU A 75 -29.51 11.35 44.96
N ARG A 76 -30.36 10.36 45.28
CA ARG A 76 -30.27 9.19 46.18
C ARG A 76 -31.49 8.27 45.88
N ASP A 77 -31.45 7.02 46.36
CA ASP A 77 -32.61 6.10 46.52
C ASP A 77 -33.31 5.64 45.19
N ASP A 78 -33.88 4.44 45.03
CA ASP A 78 -33.88 3.22 45.88
C ASP A 78 -34.20 1.95 45.04
N ASP A 79 -34.39 0.81 45.72
CA ASP A 79 -34.98 -0.47 45.28
C ASP A 79 -34.16 -1.41 44.36
N VAL A 80 -33.57 -2.43 45.02
CA VAL A 80 -33.12 -3.70 44.44
C VAL A 80 -33.99 -4.82 45.02
N PRO A 81 -34.43 -5.79 44.20
CA PRO A 81 -34.19 -7.19 44.57
C PRO A 81 -33.80 -8.08 43.36
N ALA A 82 -33.15 -9.25 43.51
CA ALA A 82 -32.31 -9.83 44.57
C ALA A 82 -31.72 -11.16 44.01
N ASP A 83 -30.86 -11.83 44.78
CA ASP A 83 -30.44 -13.25 44.66
C ASP A 83 -29.60 -13.68 43.42
N MET A 84 -28.61 -14.60 43.51
CA MET A 84 -27.88 -15.22 44.64
C MET A 84 -26.51 -15.73 44.08
N VAL A 85 -25.34 -15.35 44.63
CA VAL A 85 -24.56 -15.97 45.75
C VAL A 85 -23.52 -17.05 45.31
N ALA A 86 -22.39 -17.10 46.04
CA ALA A 86 -21.18 -17.93 45.91
C ALA A 86 -20.17 -17.47 44.83
N GLU A 87 -18.87 -17.20 45.08
CA GLU A 87 -17.84 -17.72 46.02
C GLU A 87 -17.39 -19.17 45.72
N GLU A 88 -16.10 -19.57 45.81
CA GLU A 88 -14.85 -18.82 46.05
C GLU A 88 -13.62 -19.59 45.50
N SER A 89 -12.50 -18.88 45.32
CA SER A 89 -11.11 -19.38 45.47
C SER A 89 -10.54 -20.53 44.59
N GLY A 90 -9.22 -20.67 44.71
CA GLY A 90 -8.33 -21.77 44.28
C GLY A 90 -6.97 -21.54 44.99
N PRO A 91 -5.83 -22.11 44.56
CA PRO A 91 -5.58 -23.24 43.65
C PRO A 91 -4.84 -24.40 44.37
N GLY A 92 -4.50 -25.50 43.67
CA GLY A 92 -3.68 -26.57 44.25
C GLY A 92 -3.18 -27.60 43.22
N ALA A 93 -2.06 -28.28 43.51
CA ALA A 93 -1.43 -29.26 42.63
C ALA A 93 -0.94 -30.50 43.40
N GLN A 94 -0.91 -31.68 42.75
CA GLN A 94 0.23 -32.63 42.75
C GLN A 94 -0.07 -34.01 42.11
N ASN A 95 0.95 -34.54 41.42
CA ASN A 95 1.42 -35.94 41.34
C ASN A 95 0.54 -37.13 40.86
N SER A 96 1.06 -37.82 39.83
CA SER A 96 0.77 -39.21 39.43
C SER A 96 1.49 -40.23 40.34
N PRO A 97 1.06 -41.51 40.40
CA PRO A 97 1.98 -42.59 39.99
C PRO A 97 1.35 -43.94 39.47
N TYR A 98 2.18 -44.80 38.84
CA TYR A 98 2.00 -46.25 38.47
C TYR A 98 0.97 -46.62 37.34
N GLN A 99 1.14 -47.66 36.49
CA GLN A 99 2.35 -48.32 35.92
C GLN A 99 2.03 -49.22 34.68
N LEU A 100 3.03 -49.43 33.80
CA LEU A 100 3.30 -50.54 32.86
C LEU A 100 2.22 -51.62 32.50
N ARG A 101 2.01 -51.88 31.19
CA ARG A 101 2.64 -53.00 30.42
C ARG A 101 2.37 -52.97 28.88
N ARG A 102 3.16 -53.74 28.11
CA ARG A 102 3.15 -53.84 26.62
C ARG A 102 2.18 -54.91 26.08
N LYS A 103 1.73 -54.76 24.82
CA LYS A 103 2.00 -55.76 23.75
C LYS A 103 1.79 -55.24 22.32
N THR A 104 2.44 -55.92 21.37
CA THR A 104 2.61 -55.60 19.93
C THR A 104 1.67 -56.41 19.04
N LEU A 105 1.43 -55.97 17.79
CA LEU A 105 1.21 -56.87 16.65
C LEU A 105 1.62 -56.23 15.31
N LEU A 106 1.97 -57.07 14.33
CA LEU A 106 2.38 -56.75 12.94
C LEU A 106 1.65 -57.71 11.98
N PRO A 107 1.40 -57.31 10.71
CA PRO A 107 1.27 -58.24 9.59
C PRO A 107 2.56 -58.35 8.75
N LYS A 108 2.72 -59.45 7.99
CA LYS A 108 3.85 -59.71 7.07
C LYS A 108 3.38 -59.99 5.64
N ARG A 109 4.31 -59.85 4.68
CA ARG A 109 4.18 -60.14 3.23
C ARG A 109 3.98 -61.63 2.89
N THR A 110 3.42 -61.88 1.70
CA THR A 110 3.77 -62.98 0.75
C THR A 110 3.75 -62.42 -0.70
N ALA A 111 4.22 -63.15 -1.73
CA ALA A 111 4.68 -62.52 -2.99
C ALA A 111 4.67 -63.39 -4.29
N CYS A 112 4.80 -62.69 -5.45
CA CYS A 112 5.27 -63.17 -6.79
C CYS A 112 4.30 -64.09 -7.61
N PRO A 113 4.50 -64.34 -8.95
CA PRO A 113 5.73 -64.18 -9.78
C PRO A 113 5.64 -63.71 -11.29
N THR A 114 6.83 -63.63 -11.94
CA THR A 114 7.21 -63.88 -13.38
C THR A 114 7.03 -62.89 -14.58
N LYS A 115 8.16 -62.26 -14.99
CA LYS A 115 8.90 -62.24 -16.31
C LYS A 115 8.28 -61.96 -17.72
N SER A 116 8.86 -60.96 -18.41
CA SER A 116 9.38 -60.95 -19.83
C SER A 116 10.07 -59.59 -20.16
N SER A 117 11.37 -59.45 -20.53
CA SER A 117 12.02 -59.48 -21.87
C SER A 117 11.37 -58.61 -22.97
N MET A 118 12.01 -57.82 -23.86
CA MET A 118 13.42 -57.49 -24.27
C MET A 118 13.39 -56.24 -25.24
N GLU A 119 14.43 -55.50 -25.71
CA GLU A 119 15.84 -55.20 -25.30
C GLU A 119 16.56 -54.21 -26.27
N GLY A 120 17.52 -53.37 -25.81
CA GLY A 120 18.49 -52.55 -26.61
C GLY A 120 18.06 -51.14 -27.13
N ALA A 121 18.91 -50.23 -27.63
CA ALA A 121 20.37 -49.95 -27.45
C ALA A 121 20.84 -48.62 -28.13
N SER A 122 21.78 -47.85 -27.54
CA SER A 122 22.67 -46.80 -28.17
C SER A 122 22.02 -45.49 -28.72
N THR A 123 22.65 -44.30 -28.88
CA THR A 123 24.03 -43.76 -28.63
C THR A 123 24.05 -42.19 -28.65
N SER A 124 24.97 -41.54 -27.89
CA SER A 124 25.70 -40.25 -28.15
C SER A 124 24.96 -38.91 -28.49
N THR A 125 25.42 -37.67 -28.22
CA THR A 125 26.46 -37.04 -27.33
C THR A 125 26.36 -35.49 -27.46
N THR A 126 26.54 -34.74 -26.35
CA THR A 126 27.21 -33.41 -26.15
C THR A 126 26.70 -32.85 -24.81
N GLU A 127 27.46 -32.61 -23.73
CA GLU A 127 28.76 -31.96 -23.43
C GLU A 127 28.64 -30.50 -22.94
N ASN A 128 29.47 -30.18 -21.92
CA ASN A 128 29.73 -28.91 -21.22
C ASN A 128 29.07 -28.74 -19.83
N PHE A 129 29.77 -28.34 -18.75
CA PHE A 129 31.23 -28.27 -18.48
C PHE A 129 31.44 -28.07 -16.96
N PHE A 130 32.26 -28.86 -16.24
CA PHE A 130 32.89 -28.42 -14.96
C PHE A 130 33.93 -29.42 -14.38
N GLY A 131 35.14 -28.90 -14.10
CA GLY A 131 35.96 -29.22 -12.91
C GLY A 131 36.34 -30.67 -12.57
N HIS A 132 37.48 -31.15 -13.06
CA HIS A 132 38.16 -32.31 -12.45
C HIS A 132 38.65 -32.00 -11.02
N ARG A 133 38.42 -32.93 -10.07
CA ARG A 133 39.23 -33.08 -8.85
C ARG A 133 39.88 -34.46 -8.82
N ALA A 134 41.17 -34.53 -8.52
CA ALA A 134 41.99 -35.72 -8.77
C ALA A 134 41.66 -36.91 -7.84
N LYS A 135 41.68 -38.13 -8.41
CA LYS A 135 41.64 -39.38 -7.64
C LYS A 135 42.94 -39.53 -6.84
N ARG A 136 42.89 -39.42 -5.51
CA ARG A 136 43.98 -39.93 -4.64
C ARG A 136 43.94 -41.46 -4.63
N ALA A 137 45.11 -42.09 -4.67
CA ALA A 137 45.24 -43.54 -4.72
C ALA A 137 44.83 -44.19 -3.38
N ARG A 138 44.23 -45.39 -3.45
CA ARG A 138 44.12 -46.29 -2.29
C ARG A 138 45.51 -46.82 -1.94
N VAL A 139 46.17 -46.21 -0.97
CA VAL A 139 47.36 -46.80 -0.35
C VAL A 139 46.90 -47.95 0.55
N SER A 140 47.12 -49.19 0.10
CA SER A 140 46.84 -50.42 0.85
C SER A 140 47.91 -50.66 1.93
N GLY A 141 48.08 -49.68 2.83
CA GLY A 141 48.90 -49.86 4.03
C GLY A 141 48.17 -50.77 5.02
N LYS A 142 48.81 -51.87 5.44
CA LYS A 142 48.33 -52.66 6.58
C LYS A 142 48.55 -51.84 7.86
N SER A 143 47.54 -51.12 8.31
CA SER A 143 47.46 -50.70 9.71
C SER A 143 47.48 -51.97 10.56
N GLN A 144 48.42 -52.06 11.50
CA GLN A 144 48.35 -53.07 12.55
C GLN A 144 47.15 -52.73 13.43
N ASP A 145 46.34 -53.73 13.79
CA ASP A 145 45.27 -53.57 14.78
C ASP A 145 45.89 -53.35 16.17
N LEU A 146 46.24 -52.09 16.45
CA LEU A 146 46.31 -51.60 17.82
C LEU A 146 44.89 -51.68 18.35
N SER A 147 44.67 -52.48 19.40
CA SER A 147 43.39 -52.52 20.10
C SER A 147 43.03 -51.10 20.53
N ALA A 148 41.88 -50.60 20.08
CA ALA A 148 41.34 -49.31 20.52
C ALA A 148 41.44 -49.22 22.04
N ALA A 149 41.96 -48.10 22.54
CA ALA A 149 42.32 -47.98 23.95
C ALA A 149 41.07 -48.26 24.81
N PRO A 150 41.20 -48.84 26.02
CA PRO A 150 40.03 -49.23 26.81
C PRO A 150 39.01 -48.09 27.06
N ALA A 151 39.48 -46.84 27.07
CA ALA A 151 38.64 -45.64 27.12
C ALA A 151 37.85 -45.37 25.83
N GLU A 152 38.39 -45.64 24.64
CA GLU A 152 37.75 -45.38 23.35
C GLU A 152 36.52 -46.29 23.15
N GLN A 153 36.67 -47.60 23.38
CA GLN A 153 35.52 -48.52 23.41
C GLN A 153 34.54 -48.16 24.52
N TYR A 154 35.01 -47.71 25.68
CA TYR A 154 34.11 -47.30 26.77
C TYR A 154 33.26 -46.07 26.40
N LEU A 155 33.86 -45.06 25.76
CA LEU A 155 33.18 -43.87 25.25
C LEU A 155 32.18 -44.21 24.13
N GLN A 156 32.58 -45.06 23.18
CA GLN A 156 31.77 -45.39 22.01
C GLN A 156 30.64 -46.38 22.31
N GLU A 157 30.83 -47.33 23.22
CA GLU A 157 29.92 -48.47 23.42
C GLU A 157 29.33 -48.62 24.84
N LYS A 158 29.92 -48.02 25.89
CA LYS A 158 29.55 -48.32 27.29
C LYS A 158 29.00 -47.15 28.11
N LEU A 159 29.30 -45.89 27.76
CA LEU A 159 28.61 -44.75 28.36
C LEU A 159 27.13 -44.71 27.94
N PRO A 160 26.18 -44.34 28.83
CA PRO A 160 24.80 -44.03 28.45
C PRO A 160 24.70 -42.82 27.50
N ASP A 161 23.65 -42.80 26.65
CA ASP A 161 23.44 -41.72 25.67
C ASP A 161 23.25 -40.35 26.36
N GLU A 162 22.64 -40.30 27.53
CA GLU A 162 22.44 -39.09 28.32
C GLU A 162 23.78 -38.48 28.79
N VAL A 163 24.78 -39.33 29.08
CA VAL A 163 26.12 -38.88 29.45
C VAL A 163 26.89 -38.38 28.22
N VAL A 164 26.75 -39.07 27.07
CA VAL A 164 27.36 -38.61 25.81
C VAL A 164 26.74 -37.30 25.34
N LEU A 165 25.41 -37.15 25.39
CA LEU A 165 24.71 -35.88 25.12
C LEU A 165 25.11 -34.78 26.11
N LYS A 166 25.34 -35.11 27.39
CA LYS A 166 25.84 -34.13 28.36
C LYS A 166 27.29 -33.70 28.06
N ILE A 167 28.15 -34.60 27.58
CA ILE A 167 29.50 -34.25 27.09
C ILE A 167 29.39 -33.39 25.82
N PHE A 168 28.55 -33.78 24.86
CA PHE A 168 28.32 -33.02 23.62
C PHE A 168 27.74 -31.63 23.87
N SER A 169 27.00 -31.41 24.98
CA SER A 169 26.54 -30.08 25.41
C SER A 169 27.65 -29.09 25.84
N TYR A 170 28.93 -29.48 25.75
CA TYR A 170 30.10 -28.61 25.90
C TYR A 170 30.91 -28.45 24.60
N LEU A 171 30.44 -29.00 23.47
CA LEU A 171 31.11 -28.91 22.17
C LEU A 171 30.45 -27.85 21.29
N LEU A 172 31.26 -27.12 20.53
CA LEU A 172 30.79 -26.18 19.50
C LEU A 172 30.40 -26.92 18.21
N GLU A 173 29.68 -26.24 17.33
CA GLU A 173 29.17 -26.72 16.04
C GLU A 173 30.20 -27.48 15.18
N GLN A 174 31.46 -27.01 15.12
CA GLN A 174 32.51 -27.70 14.38
C GLN A 174 32.89 -29.04 15.02
N ASP A 175 33.00 -29.09 16.35
CA ASP A 175 33.38 -30.30 17.08
C ASP A 175 32.23 -31.30 17.18
N LEU A 176 30.97 -30.85 17.21
CA LEU A 176 29.80 -31.70 16.99
C LEU A 176 29.81 -32.32 15.59
N CYS A 177 30.10 -31.54 14.55
CA CYS A 177 30.23 -32.06 13.19
C CYS A 177 31.44 -33.02 13.03
N ARG A 178 32.54 -32.82 13.77
CA ARG A 178 33.66 -33.79 13.85
C ARG A 178 33.26 -35.07 14.59
N ALA A 179 32.58 -34.96 15.73
CA ALA A 179 32.08 -36.10 16.50
C ALA A 179 31.09 -36.95 15.66
N ALA A 180 30.22 -36.30 14.88
CA ALA A 180 29.28 -36.97 13.99
C ALA A 180 29.94 -37.87 12.92
N CYS A 181 31.22 -37.67 12.63
CA CYS A 181 31.99 -38.48 11.68
C CYS A 181 32.70 -39.69 12.32
N VAL A 182 32.66 -39.87 13.65
CA VAL A 182 33.39 -40.93 14.36
C VAL A 182 32.75 -42.31 14.16
N CYS A 183 31.45 -42.43 14.47
CA CYS A 183 30.69 -43.67 14.33
C CYS A 183 29.19 -43.37 14.18
N LYS A 184 28.39 -44.36 13.78
CA LYS A 184 26.94 -44.17 13.57
C LYS A 184 26.25 -43.58 14.81
N ARG A 185 26.50 -44.13 16.01
CA ARG A 185 25.91 -43.66 17.27
C ARG A 185 26.25 -42.20 17.55
N PHE A 186 27.51 -41.80 17.37
CA PHE A 186 27.92 -40.41 17.54
C PHE A 186 27.30 -39.51 16.47
N SER A 187 27.09 -40.00 15.25
CA SER A 187 26.33 -39.31 14.21
C SER A 187 24.87 -39.06 14.60
N GLU A 188 24.20 -40.04 15.21
CA GLU A 188 22.83 -39.89 15.69
C GLU A 188 22.75 -38.88 16.86
N LEU A 189 23.61 -39.03 17.88
CA LEU A 189 23.62 -38.15 19.07
C LEU A 189 24.10 -36.72 18.79
N ALA A 190 25.10 -36.53 17.92
CA ALA A 190 25.59 -35.20 17.55
C ALA A 190 24.65 -34.45 16.57
N ASN A 191 23.55 -35.08 16.13
CA ASN A 191 22.46 -34.44 15.39
C ASN A 191 21.18 -34.27 16.25
N ASP A 192 21.25 -34.43 17.58
CA ASP A 192 20.11 -34.23 18.48
C ASP A 192 19.48 -32.81 18.37
N PRO A 193 18.16 -32.68 18.13
CA PRO A 193 17.51 -31.38 18.01
C PRO A 193 17.56 -30.50 19.28
N ILE A 194 17.64 -31.08 20.49
CA ILE A 194 17.67 -30.30 21.74
C ILE A 194 19.05 -29.67 21.96
N LEU A 195 20.11 -30.42 21.64
CA LEU A 195 21.49 -29.95 21.60
C LEU A 195 21.65 -28.79 20.60
N TRP A 196 21.22 -28.98 19.35
CA TRP A 196 21.30 -27.92 18.34
C TRP A 196 20.40 -26.72 18.66
N LYS A 197 19.21 -26.92 19.24
CA LYS A 197 18.37 -25.82 19.75
C LYS A 197 19.09 -24.96 20.79
N ARG A 198 19.78 -25.57 21.75
CA ARG A 198 20.54 -24.82 22.78
C ARG A 198 21.69 -24.01 22.16
N LEU A 199 22.49 -24.65 21.31
CA LEU A 199 23.62 -24.00 20.63
C LEU A 199 23.16 -22.84 19.72
N TYR A 200 22.06 -23.04 19.00
CA TYR A 200 21.42 -22.03 18.16
C TYR A 200 20.89 -20.84 18.98
N MET A 201 20.22 -21.11 20.10
CA MET A 201 19.73 -20.06 21.01
C MET A 201 20.86 -19.30 21.73
N GLU A 202 22.02 -19.92 21.98
CA GLU A 202 23.20 -19.22 22.52
C GLU A 202 23.82 -18.25 21.50
N VAL A 203 23.70 -18.54 20.19
CA VAL A 203 24.30 -17.74 19.11
C VAL A 203 23.35 -16.69 18.54
N PHE A 204 22.16 -17.08 18.11
CA PHE A 204 21.22 -16.21 17.37
C PHE A 204 20.03 -15.72 18.22
N GLU A 205 19.90 -16.21 19.46
CA GLU A 205 18.88 -15.84 20.45
C GLU A 205 17.40 -16.10 20.07
N TYR A 206 17.09 -16.39 18.80
CA TYR A 206 15.73 -16.69 18.36
C TYR A 206 15.13 -17.93 19.06
N THR A 207 13.85 -17.83 19.43
CA THR A 207 13.06 -18.94 19.99
C THR A 207 12.50 -19.91 18.95
N ARG A 208 12.74 -19.66 17.66
CA ARG A 208 12.39 -20.49 16.50
C ARG A 208 13.55 -20.42 15.48
N PRO A 209 13.79 -21.46 14.66
CA PRO A 209 14.78 -21.39 13.59
C PRO A 209 14.36 -20.34 12.55
N MET A 210 15.28 -19.44 12.22
CA MET A 210 15.19 -18.49 11.10
C MET A 210 15.81 -19.13 9.86
N MET A 211 15.02 -19.40 8.83
CA MET A 211 15.48 -19.99 7.58
C MET A 211 15.93 -18.92 6.61
N HIS A 212 17.06 -19.16 5.93
CA HIS A 212 17.61 -18.32 4.88
C HIS A 212 18.08 -19.19 3.69
N PRO A 213 17.15 -19.64 2.82
CA PRO A 213 17.48 -20.53 1.70
C PRO A 213 18.01 -19.81 0.46
N GLU A 214 17.72 -18.50 0.32
CA GLU A 214 18.07 -17.66 -0.82
C GLU A 214 18.25 -16.19 -0.34
N PRO A 215 19.08 -15.37 -1.01
CA PRO A 215 19.21 -13.94 -0.72
C PRO A 215 17.86 -13.21 -0.60
N GLY A 216 17.73 -12.32 0.38
CA GLY A 216 16.49 -11.56 0.65
C GLY A 216 15.27 -12.38 1.09
N LYS A 217 15.39 -13.70 1.29
CA LYS A 217 14.33 -14.56 1.86
C LYS A 217 14.68 -14.97 3.29
N PHE A 218 13.88 -14.51 4.24
CA PHE A 218 13.94 -14.88 5.65
C PHE A 218 12.54 -15.26 6.14
N TYR A 219 12.44 -16.29 6.99
CA TYR A 219 11.20 -16.67 7.67
C TYR A 219 11.47 -17.58 8.88
N GLN A 220 10.68 -17.45 9.93
CA GLN A 220 10.73 -18.37 11.08
C GLN A 220 9.79 -19.56 10.88
N ILE A 221 10.28 -20.77 11.12
CA ILE A 221 9.49 -22.01 11.03
C ILE A 221 9.03 -22.52 12.41
N ASN A 222 7.96 -23.33 12.45
CA ASN A 222 7.66 -24.18 13.60
C ASN A 222 8.46 -25.50 13.47
N PRO A 223 9.38 -25.83 14.39
CA PRO A 223 10.15 -27.08 14.34
C PRO A 223 9.30 -28.36 14.38
N GLU A 224 8.06 -28.29 14.86
CA GLU A 224 7.15 -29.44 14.99
C GLU A 224 6.38 -29.74 13.69
N GLU A 225 6.37 -28.80 12.74
CA GLU A 225 5.65 -28.88 11.46
C GLU A 225 6.59 -29.06 10.25
N TYR A 226 7.91 -29.03 10.48
CA TYR A 226 8.92 -29.00 9.40
C TYR A 226 9.46 -30.41 9.08
N GLU A 227 9.57 -30.76 7.79
CA GLU A 227 9.93 -32.12 7.37
C GLU A 227 11.39 -32.52 7.65
N HIS A 228 12.30 -31.55 7.80
CA HIS A 228 13.72 -31.85 7.98
C HIS A 228 14.03 -32.35 9.41
N PRO A 229 14.77 -33.47 9.60
CA PRO A 229 14.95 -34.09 10.93
C PRO A 229 15.63 -33.24 12.01
N ASN A 230 16.35 -32.17 11.63
CA ASN A 230 16.87 -31.19 12.58
C ASN A 230 16.90 -29.78 11.94
N PRO A 231 15.80 -29.00 12.08
CA PRO A 231 15.71 -27.65 11.51
C PRO A 231 16.65 -26.65 12.19
N TRP A 232 16.99 -26.87 13.47
CA TRP A 232 17.93 -26.01 14.20
C TRP A 232 19.33 -26.07 13.60
N LYS A 233 19.81 -27.27 13.24
CA LYS A 233 21.10 -27.46 12.59
C LYS A 233 21.14 -26.88 11.18
N GLU A 234 20.06 -27.05 10.42
CA GLU A 234 19.95 -26.53 9.05
C GLU A 234 19.96 -24.99 9.03
N SER A 235 19.15 -24.37 9.88
CA SER A 235 19.16 -22.92 10.09
C SER A 235 20.53 -22.44 10.59
N PHE A 236 21.16 -23.14 11.55
CA PHE A 236 22.54 -22.82 11.99
C PHE A 236 23.51 -22.82 10.81
N GLN A 237 23.44 -23.81 9.92
CA GLN A 237 24.31 -23.90 8.74
C GLN A 237 24.09 -22.76 7.74
N GLN A 238 22.86 -22.30 7.55
CA GLN A 238 22.52 -21.18 6.67
C GLN A 238 23.02 -19.82 7.23
N LEU A 239 23.05 -19.68 8.56
CA LEU A 239 23.37 -18.44 9.26
C LEU A 239 24.82 -18.34 9.80
N TYR A 240 25.63 -19.40 9.69
CA TYR A 240 26.92 -19.58 10.40
C TYR A 240 28.00 -18.51 10.15
N LYS A 241 27.88 -17.73 9.08
CA LYS A 241 28.91 -16.77 8.65
C LYS A 241 28.64 -15.30 9.00
N GLY A 242 27.42 -14.98 9.41
CA GLY A 242 27.06 -13.58 9.62
C GLY A 242 27.85 -12.93 10.75
N ALA A 243 28.12 -11.64 10.61
CA ALA A 243 28.61 -10.80 11.69
C ALA A 243 27.52 -10.62 12.75
N HIS A 244 27.93 -10.44 14.01
CA HIS A 244 27.05 -10.27 15.16
C HIS A 244 27.33 -8.93 15.84
N VAL A 245 26.40 -7.98 15.74
CA VAL A 245 26.45 -6.72 16.49
C VAL A 245 25.82 -6.96 17.86
N LYS A 246 26.65 -6.99 18.91
CA LYS A 246 26.23 -7.33 20.28
C LYS A 246 27.04 -6.53 21.32
N PRO A 247 26.54 -5.36 21.75
CA PRO A 247 27.27 -4.45 22.63
C PRO A 247 27.84 -5.11 23.90
N GLY A 248 29.15 -4.94 24.12
CA GLY A 248 29.88 -5.47 25.26
C GLY A 248 30.24 -6.96 25.14
N PHE A 249 30.05 -7.59 23.98
CA PHE A 249 30.39 -9.00 23.76
C PHE A 249 31.67 -9.18 22.94
N ALA A 250 32.08 -8.20 22.12
CA ALA A 250 33.28 -8.35 21.28
C ALA A 250 34.54 -8.59 22.14
N GLU A 251 34.74 -7.79 23.20
CA GLU A 251 35.84 -8.01 24.16
C GLU A 251 35.78 -9.42 24.79
N HIS A 252 34.59 -9.89 25.20
CA HIS A 252 34.44 -11.22 25.80
C HIS A 252 34.81 -12.34 24.83
N PHE A 253 34.43 -12.21 23.55
CA PHE A 253 34.73 -13.18 22.51
C PHE A 253 36.23 -13.25 22.21
N TYR A 254 36.85 -12.12 21.84
CA TYR A 254 38.26 -12.09 21.42
C TYR A 254 39.25 -12.32 22.58
N SER A 255 38.88 -12.01 23.82
CA SER A 255 39.70 -12.34 25.01
C SER A 255 39.69 -13.82 25.39
N ASN A 256 38.76 -14.64 24.84
CA ASN A 256 38.59 -16.05 25.17
C ASN A 256 38.81 -17.00 23.96
N PRO A 257 39.92 -16.90 23.20
CA PRO A 257 40.12 -17.65 21.96
C PRO A 257 40.18 -19.17 22.15
N ALA A 258 40.52 -19.64 23.35
CA ALA A 258 40.49 -21.06 23.70
C ALA A 258 39.06 -21.61 23.86
N ARG A 259 38.09 -20.77 24.27
CA ARG A 259 36.67 -21.14 24.40
C ARG A 259 35.95 -21.15 23.06
N TYR A 260 36.25 -20.17 22.21
CA TYR A 260 35.57 -19.96 20.92
C TYR A 260 36.35 -20.52 19.71
N LYS A 261 37.30 -21.43 19.96
CA LYS A 261 38.12 -22.07 18.94
C LYS A 261 37.24 -22.79 17.90
N GLY A 262 37.36 -22.43 16.63
CA GLY A 262 36.48 -22.91 15.56
C GLY A 262 35.32 -21.96 15.19
N ARG A 263 35.19 -20.80 15.83
CA ARG A 263 34.31 -19.70 15.39
C ARG A 263 35.04 -18.61 14.60
N GLU A 264 36.05 -19.03 13.85
CA GLU A 264 36.90 -18.16 13.00
C GLU A 264 36.14 -17.51 11.82
N ASN A 265 34.90 -17.92 11.55
CA ASN A 265 34.01 -17.32 10.53
C ASN A 265 32.86 -16.50 11.15
N MET A 266 32.88 -16.25 12.46
CA MET A 266 31.84 -15.48 13.16
C MET A 266 32.49 -14.22 13.76
N LEU A 267 32.19 -13.07 13.16
CA LEU A 267 32.72 -11.78 13.57
C LEU A 267 31.78 -11.16 14.61
N TYR A 268 32.33 -10.59 15.68
CA TYR A 268 31.58 -9.87 16.71
C TYR A 268 32.04 -8.41 16.78
N TYR A 269 31.07 -7.50 16.77
CA TYR A 269 31.24 -6.05 16.87
C TYR A 269 30.33 -5.49 17.98
N ASP A 270 30.74 -4.39 18.61
CA ASP A 270 29.95 -3.76 19.67
C ASP A 270 28.96 -2.70 19.12
N THR A 271 29.21 -2.14 17.93
CA THR A 271 28.32 -1.19 17.21
C THR A 271 27.93 -1.71 15.81
N ILE A 272 26.88 -1.13 15.22
CA ILE A 272 26.47 -1.36 13.82
C ILE A 272 27.46 -0.66 12.87
N GLU A 273 27.95 0.53 13.23
CA GLU A 273 28.95 1.27 12.45
C GLU A 273 30.25 0.47 12.24
N ASP A 274 30.78 -0.17 13.30
CA ASP A 274 31.95 -1.07 13.20
C ASP A 274 31.71 -2.24 12.23
N ALA A 275 30.51 -2.83 12.27
CA ALA A 275 30.15 -3.96 11.42
C ALA A 275 29.99 -3.56 9.93
N LEU A 276 29.51 -2.35 9.66
CA LEU A 276 29.51 -1.77 8.31
C LEU A 276 30.93 -1.42 7.83
N GLY A 277 31.83 -1.01 8.73
CA GLY A 277 33.26 -0.91 8.44
C GLY A 277 33.91 -2.26 8.09
N GLY A 278 33.45 -3.35 8.73
CA GLY A 278 33.91 -4.73 8.53
C GLY A 278 33.64 -5.33 7.14
N VAL A 279 32.85 -4.68 6.28
CA VAL A 279 32.48 -5.15 4.92
C VAL A 279 33.71 -5.44 4.02
N GLN A 280 34.88 -4.89 4.36
CA GLN A 280 36.14 -5.10 3.63
C GLN A 280 36.86 -6.41 3.99
N GLU A 281 36.39 -7.17 4.99
CA GLU A 281 37.02 -8.42 5.42
C GLU A 281 36.75 -9.58 4.43
N ALA A 282 37.82 -10.26 3.99
CA ALA A 282 37.79 -11.24 2.88
C ALA A 282 36.97 -12.53 3.11
N HIS A 283 36.27 -12.66 4.24
CA HIS A 283 35.39 -13.78 4.58
C HIS A 283 33.94 -13.36 4.90
N PHE A 284 33.67 -12.06 5.02
CA PHE A 284 32.34 -11.51 5.25
C PHE A 284 31.46 -11.73 4.00
N ASP A 285 30.20 -12.13 4.20
CA ASP A 285 29.27 -12.48 3.13
C ASP A 285 28.04 -11.57 3.02
N GLY A 286 28.05 -10.43 3.72
CA GLY A 286 26.98 -9.44 3.73
C GLY A 286 26.02 -9.55 4.91
N LEU A 287 25.99 -10.67 5.63
CA LEU A 287 24.99 -10.93 6.68
C LEU A 287 25.40 -10.34 8.04
N ILE A 288 24.50 -9.56 8.66
CA ILE A 288 24.67 -8.92 9.97
C ILE A 288 23.45 -9.24 10.86
N PHE A 289 23.71 -9.80 12.04
CA PHE A 289 22.73 -9.99 13.11
C PHE A 289 22.83 -8.85 14.13
N VAL A 290 21.77 -8.06 14.27
CA VAL A 290 21.68 -6.99 15.29
C VAL A 290 20.95 -7.56 16.50
N HIS A 291 21.66 -7.78 17.60
CA HIS A 291 21.14 -8.47 18.78
C HIS A 291 20.12 -7.66 19.59
N SER A 292 19.50 -8.28 20.60
CA SER A 292 18.55 -7.57 21.47
C SER A 292 19.25 -6.42 22.21
N GLY A 293 18.79 -5.18 21.97
CA GLY A 293 19.42 -3.95 22.41
C GLY A 293 18.65 -2.71 21.93
N ILE A 294 19.07 -1.55 22.45
CA ILE A 294 18.68 -0.24 21.91
C ILE A 294 19.96 0.42 21.42
N TYR A 295 20.03 0.68 20.12
CA TYR A 295 21.16 1.27 19.41
C TYR A 295 20.81 2.73 19.12
N THR A 296 21.67 3.66 19.52
CA THR A 296 21.32 5.10 19.60
C THR A 296 22.38 5.99 18.96
N ASP A 297 21.93 6.89 18.06
CA ASP A 297 22.75 7.91 17.38
C ASP A 297 23.92 7.38 16.52
N GLU A 298 23.84 6.12 16.07
CA GLU A 298 24.82 5.52 15.14
C GLU A 298 24.61 5.97 13.68
N TRP A 299 25.68 5.94 12.88
CA TRP A 299 25.70 6.42 11.50
C TRP A 299 25.46 5.30 10.47
N ILE A 300 24.19 4.96 10.24
CA ILE A 300 23.78 3.82 9.42
C ILE A 300 23.55 4.24 7.95
N TYR A 301 24.66 4.39 7.23
CA TYR A 301 24.69 4.63 5.79
C TYR A 301 24.91 3.32 5.03
N ILE A 302 23.97 2.94 4.16
CA ILE A 302 24.04 1.72 3.36
C ILE A 302 24.40 2.08 1.91
N GLU A 303 25.61 1.75 1.51
CA GLU A 303 26.18 1.96 0.16
C GLU A 303 26.57 0.63 -0.54
N SER A 304 26.12 -0.50 -0.01
CA SER A 304 26.49 -1.85 -0.47
C SER A 304 25.36 -2.87 -0.23
N PRO A 305 25.35 -4.03 -0.94
CA PRO A 305 24.30 -5.07 -0.87
C PRO A 305 24.35 -5.90 0.42
N ILE A 306 24.39 -5.27 1.59
CA ILE A 306 24.41 -5.95 2.90
C ILE A 306 23.01 -6.41 3.32
N THR A 307 22.97 -7.41 4.19
CA THR A 307 21.74 -7.99 4.76
C THR A 307 21.80 -7.88 6.29
N MET A 308 20.99 -7.00 6.87
CA MET A 308 20.95 -6.73 8.31
C MET A 308 19.62 -7.18 8.90
N ILE A 309 19.64 -8.11 9.87
CA ILE A 309 18.42 -8.62 10.51
C ILE A 309 18.50 -8.56 12.03
N GLY A 310 17.37 -8.24 12.68
CA GLY A 310 17.26 -8.35 14.13
C GLY A 310 17.39 -9.78 14.62
N ALA A 311 18.07 -9.99 15.75
CA ALA A 311 18.30 -11.27 16.40
C ALA A 311 17.92 -11.21 17.89
N ALA A 312 16.77 -11.80 18.26
CA ALA A 312 16.25 -11.74 19.63
C ALA A 312 15.20 -12.83 19.92
N PRO A 313 14.96 -13.19 21.20
CA PRO A 313 13.98 -14.21 21.58
C PRO A 313 12.53 -13.68 21.55
N GLY A 314 11.62 -14.38 20.89
CA GLY A 314 10.21 -13.98 20.74
C GLY A 314 9.99 -13.00 19.58
N LYS A 315 9.19 -11.95 19.81
CA LYS A 315 8.91 -10.91 18.81
C LYS A 315 10.11 -9.96 18.70
N VAL A 316 10.93 -10.18 17.67
CA VAL A 316 12.26 -9.59 17.50
C VAL A 316 12.23 -8.05 17.52
N ALA A 317 11.32 -7.44 16.76
CA ALA A 317 11.19 -5.98 16.66
C ALA A 317 10.83 -5.28 17.99
N ASP A 318 10.33 -6.00 19.00
CA ASP A 318 10.09 -5.41 20.34
C ASP A 318 11.35 -5.36 21.21
N LYS A 319 12.48 -5.87 20.71
CA LYS A 319 13.75 -6.05 21.43
C LYS A 319 14.98 -5.60 20.67
N VAL A 320 14.90 -5.44 19.36
CA VAL A 320 15.94 -4.84 18.52
C VAL A 320 15.40 -3.48 18.08
N ILE A 321 15.91 -2.42 18.70
CA ILE A 321 15.45 -1.04 18.48
C ILE A 321 16.66 -0.21 18.03
N ILE A 322 16.54 0.45 16.89
CA ILE A 322 17.52 1.42 16.38
C ILE A 322 16.84 2.80 16.39
N GLU A 323 17.47 3.78 17.05
CA GLU A 323 16.92 5.11 17.28
C GLU A 323 17.99 6.20 17.03
N ASN A 324 17.61 7.35 16.48
CA ASN A 324 18.51 8.49 16.29
C ASN A 324 17.76 9.80 16.63
N THR A 325 18.43 10.77 17.27
CA THR A 325 17.84 12.06 17.67
C THR A 325 18.31 13.26 16.86
N ARG A 326 19.18 13.07 15.85
CA ARG A 326 19.89 14.15 15.13
C ARG A 326 19.75 14.05 13.62
N ASP A 327 20.06 12.88 13.08
CA ASP A 327 20.14 12.60 11.64
C ASP A 327 19.18 11.46 11.25
N SER A 328 19.07 11.20 9.94
CA SER A 328 18.19 10.15 9.42
C SER A 328 18.64 8.76 9.90
N THR A 329 17.75 7.95 10.48
CA THR A 329 18.13 6.71 11.20
C THR A 329 18.74 5.64 10.30
N PHE A 330 18.27 5.56 9.05
CA PHE A 330 18.86 4.75 7.97
C PHE A 330 18.90 5.59 6.70
N VAL A 331 20.03 5.61 6.01
CA VAL A 331 20.18 6.26 4.70
C VAL A 331 20.68 5.25 3.67
N PHE A 332 19.87 4.98 2.65
CA PHE A 332 20.21 4.11 1.53
C PHE A 332 20.69 4.92 0.33
N MET A 333 21.92 4.65 -0.10
CA MET A 333 22.63 5.36 -1.15
C MET A 333 22.85 4.48 -2.39
N GLU A 334 23.27 5.08 -3.50
CA GLU A 334 23.68 4.37 -4.72
C GLU A 334 24.71 3.27 -4.36
N GLY A 335 24.48 2.03 -4.83
CA GLY A 335 25.23 0.84 -4.41
C GLY A 335 24.52 -0.07 -3.41
N SER A 336 23.46 0.41 -2.73
CA SER A 336 22.56 -0.43 -1.91
C SER A 336 21.47 -1.17 -2.71
N GLU A 337 21.81 -1.58 -3.93
CA GLU A 337 21.03 -2.53 -4.73
C GLU A 337 20.92 -3.87 -3.96
N ASP A 338 19.75 -4.51 -3.95
CA ASP A 338 19.45 -5.78 -3.25
C ASP A 338 19.76 -5.84 -1.74
N ALA A 339 20.16 -4.73 -1.11
CA ALA A 339 20.39 -4.65 0.33
C ALA A 339 19.10 -4.96 1.13
N TYR A 340 19.19 -5.72 2.21
CA TYR A 340 18.04 -6.18 2.99
C TYR A 340 18.12 -5.69 4.45
N VAL A 341 17.04 -5.11 4.97
CA VAL A 341 16.91 -4.75 6.40
C VAL A 341 15.60 -5.30 6.96
N GLY A 342 15.65 -6.07 8.05
CA GLY A 342 14.45 -6.72 8.57
C GLY A 342 14.39 -7.07 10.06
N TYR A 343 13.17 -7.37 10.51
CA TYR A 343 12.83 -7.87 11.86
C TYR A 343 13.19 -6.95 13.04
N MET A 344 13.24 -5.64 12.84
CA MET A 344 13.65 -4.65 13.86
C MET A 344 12.67 -3.47 13.98
N THR A 345 12.74 -2.72 15.07
CA THR A 345 12.11 -1.40 15.19
C THR A 345 13.11 -0.32 14.82
N ILE A 346 12.75 0.59 13.90
CA ILE A 346 13.54 1.73 13.47
C ILE A 346 12.81 3.02 13.88
N ARG A 347 13.53 3.99 14.45
CA ARG A 347 12.96 5.23 15.01
C ARG A 347 13.78 6.48 14.69
N PHE A 348 13.10 7.57 14.37
CA PHE A 348 13.66 8.92 14.43
C PHE A 348 12.90 9.75 15.46
N ASN A 349 13.61 10.24 16.48
CA ASN A 349 13.02 10.90 17.64
C ASN A 349 13.81 12.17 17.98
N PRO A 350 13.72 13.21 17.14
CA PRO A 350 14.62 14.36 17.24
C PRO A 350 14.46 15.14 18.54
N ASP A 351 15.58 15.55 19.14
CA ASP A 351 15.63 16.30 20.39
C ASP A 351 14.98 17.68 20.26
N ASP A 352 15.30 18.43 19.20
CA ASP A 352 14.53 19.62 18.82
C ASP A 352 13.42 19.24 17.84
N LYS A 353 12.18 19.56 18.24
CA LYS A 353 10.96 19.36 17.43
C LYS A 353 10.52 20.65 16.73
N SER A 354 11.33 21.70 16.80
CA SER A 354 11.15 22.96 16.08
C SER A 354 11.63 22.85 14.63
N ALA A 355 10.84 23.37 13.70
CA ALA A 355 11.18 23.38 12.27
C ALA A 355 12.17 24.50 11.89
N GLN A 356 13.07 24.91 12.80
CA GLN A 356 13.96 26.07 12.59
C GLN A 356 15.35 25.70 12.06
N HIS A 357 15.75 24.43 12.13
CA HIS A 357 17.02 23.96 11.59
C HIS A 357 16.85 23.32 10.21
N HIS A 358 17.73 23.71 9.29
CA HIS A 358 17.61 23.43 7.85
C HIS A 358 18.16 22.04 7.50
N ASN A 359 17.33 21.00 7.59
CA ASN A 359 17.25 19.85 6.66
C ASN A 359 16.08 18.94 7.08
N ALA A 360 15.43 18.27 6.12
CA ALA A 360 14.34 17.33 6.41
C ALA A 360 14.91 15.92 6.60
N HIS A 361 15.27 15.58 7.84
CA HIS A 361 15.73 14.24 8.20
C HIS A 361 14.56 13.26 8.36
N HIS A 362 14.79 11.99 8.04
CA HIS A 362 13.76 10.95 7.90
C HIS A 362 14.11 9.70 8.72
N CYS A 363 13.14 8.90 9.14
CA CYS A 363 13.47 7.65 9.85
C CYS A 363 14.07 6.59 8.92
N LEU A 364 13.60 6.54 7.68
CA LEU A 364 14.15 5.71 6.61
C LEU A 364 14.22 6.56 5.34
N GLU A 365 15.44 6.83 4.88
CA GLU A 365 15.72 7.66 3.70
C GLU A 365 16.29 6.79 2.57
N ILE A 366 15.63 6.83 1.40
CA ILE A 366 15.95 5.99 0.24
C ILE A 366 16.14 6.90 -0.97
N THR A 367 17.38 7.00 -1.45
CA THR A 367 17.82 8.03 -2.40
C THR A 367 17.90 7.50 -3.85
N VAL A 368 18.52 8.26 -4.75
CA VAL A 368 18.68 7.90 -6.17
C VAL A 368 19.38 6.53 -6.35
N ASN A 369 19.01 5.82 -7.42
CA ASN A 369 19.67 4.59 -7.86
C ASN A 369 19.88 3.52 -6.76
N CYS A 370 18.87 3.29 -5.91
CA CYS A 370 18.90 2.18 -4.94
C CYS A 370 17.56 1.43 -4.87
N SER A 371 17.64 0.12 -4.59
CA SER A 371 16.50 -0.82 -4.59
C SER A 371 16.43 -1.72 -3.35
N PRO A 372 16.59 -1.19 -2.12
CA PRO A 372 16.66 -2.01 -0.92
C PRO A 372 15.33 -2.69 -0.58
N ILE A 373 15.42 -3.82 0.13
CA ILE A 373 14.30 -4.59 0.66
C ILE A 373 14.16 -4.30 2.16
N ILE A 374 13.01 -3.80 2.59
CA ILE A 374 12.71 -3.55 4.00
C ILE A 374 11.51 -4.42 4.40
N ASP A 375 11.69 -5.31 5.39
CA ASP A 375 10.83 -6.47 5.60
C ASP A 375 10.58 -6.78 7.09
N HIS A 376 9.32 -6.92 7.49
CA HIS A 376 8.92 -7.16 8.90
C HIS A 376 9.45 -6.10 9.90
N CYS A 377 9.74 -4.87 9.46
CA CYS A 377 10.18 -3.77 10.32
C CYS A 377 9.01 -2.97 10.91
N ILE A 378 9.24 -2.34 12.07
CA ILE A 378 8.33 -1.36 12.66
C ILE A 378 9.00 0.01 12.59
N ILE A 379 8.43 0.95 11.85
CA ILE A 379 9.04 2.25 11.53
C ILE A 379 8.21 3.34 12.21
N ARG A 380 8.84 4.21 13.01
CA ARG A 380 8.19 5.34 13.70
C ARG A 380 9.01 6.62 13.61
N SER A 381 8.36 7.77 13.54
CA SER A 381 9.04 9.08 13.60
C SER A 381 8.26 10.10 14.42
N THR A 382 8.88 10.68 15.46
CA THR A 382 8.30 11.84 16.16
C THR A 382 8.71 13.16 15.52
N CYS A 383 9.39 13.13 14.36
CA CYS A 383 9.72 14.34 13.62
C CYS A 383 8.44 14.99 13.09
N THR A 384 8.37 16.32 13.19
CA THR A 384 7.29 17.15 12.67
C THR A 384 7.57 17.65 11.24
N VAL A 385 8.80 17.49 10.74
CA VAL A 385 9.28 18.04 9.47
C VAL A 385 9.41 16.97 8.39
N GLY A 386 10.15 15.89 8.65
CA GLY A 386 10.34 14.77 7.72
C GLY A 386 9.39 13.60 7.97
N SER A 387 9.03 12.89 6.91
CA SER A 387 8.25 11.65 6.95
C SER A 387 9.00 10.50 7.63
N ALA A 388 8.28 9.46 8.04
CA ALA A 388 8.89 8.24 8.58
C ALA A 388 9.65 7.46 7.50
N VAL A 389 9.06 7.26 6.33
CA VAL A 389 9.76 6.76 5.14
C VAL A 389 9.77 7.84 4.05
N CYS A 390 10.93 8.08 3.44
CA CYS A 390 11.11 8.95 2.30
C CYS A 390 11.82 8.19 1.17
N VAL A 391 11.21 8.19 -0.01
CA VAL A 391 11.77 7.57 -1.22
C VAL A 391 11.81 8.63 -2.30
N SER A 392 13.02 9.04 -2.69
CA SER A 392 13.23 10.26 -3.47
C SER A 392 14.26 10.05 -4.57
N GLY A 393 13.93 10.54 -5.77
CA GLY A 393 14.85 10.62 -6.89
C GLY A 393 14.68 9.52 -7.94
N GLN A 394 15.24 9.80 -9.12
CA GLN A 394 15.28 8.86 -10.23
C GLN A 394 16.05 7.58 -9.83
N GLY A 395 15.50 6.42 -10.17
CA GLY A 395 16.11 5.13 -9.86
C GLY A 395 15.87 4.61 -8.44
N ALA A 396 15.28 5.40 -7.54
CA ALA A 396 14.84 4.91 -6.23
C ALA A 396 13.67 3.93 -6.40
N CYS A 397 13.87 2.65 -6.11
CA CYS A 397 12.86 1.59 -6.32
C CYS A 397 12.90 0.48 -5.26
N PRO A 398 12.71 0.81 -3.96
CA PRO A 398 12.74 -0.16 -2.87
C PRO A 398 11.57 -1.16 -2.90
N THR A 399 11.71 -2.27 -2.19
CA THR A 399 10.61 -3.19 -1.85
C THR A 399 10.34 -3.15 -0.35
N ILE A 400 9.25 -2.51 0.08
CA ILE A 400 8.85 -2.43 1.49
C ILE A 400 7.65 -3.34 1.73
N LYS A 401 7.79 -4.34 2.59
CA LYS A 401 6.77 -5.38 2.79
C LYS A 401 6.63 -5.83 4.24
N HIS A 402 5.42 -6.25 4.63
CA HIS A 402 5.08 -6.68 5.99
C HIS A 402 5.45 -5.69 7.11
N CYS A 403 5.73 -4.43 6.77
CA CYS A 403 6.18 -3.42 7.71
C CYS A 403 5.00 -2.70 8.37
N ASN A 404 5.23 -2.15 9.55
CA ASN A 404 4.28 -1.32 10.27
C ASN A 404 4.82 0.12 10.39
N ILE A 405 4.26 1.05 9.62
CA ILE A 405 4.66 2.46 9.54
C ILE A 405 3.62 3.29 10.31
N SER A 406 3.77 3.39 11.63
CA SER A 406 2.71 3.91 12.51
C SER A 406 3.15 4.94 13.53
N ASP A 407 2.16 5.64 14.07
CA ASP A 407 2.29 6.56 15.21
C ASP A 407 3.27 7.74 14.95
N CYS A 408 3.36 8.20 13.70
CA CYS A 408 4.30 9.23 13.29
C CYS A 408 3.69 10.65 13.33
N GLU A 409 4.47 11.66 13.69
CA GLU A 409 4.02 13.07 13.77
C GLU A 409 4.17 13.86 12.46
N ASN A 410 4.39 13.16 11.34
CA ASN A 410 4.37 13.67 9.96
C ASN A 410 3.69 12.62 9.05
N VAL A 411 4.08 12.53 7.77
CA VAL A 411 3.63 11.52 6.80
C VAL A 411 4.26 10.16 7.10
N GLY A 412 3.48 9.09 6.92
CA GLY A 412 3.99 7.72 7.04
C GLY A 412 4.98 7.38 5.92
N LEU A 413 4.49 7.31 4.68
CA LEU A 413 5.28 6.95 3.50
C LEU A 413 5.21 8.07 2.44
N TYR A 414 6.36 8.66 2.11
CA TYR A 414 6.50 9.74 1.12
C TYR A 414 7.29 9.25 -0.10
N ILE A 415 6.71 9.37 -1.30
CA ILE A 415 7.36 9.04 -2.58
C ILE A 415 7.38 10.29 -3.47
N THR A 416 8.57 10.71 -3.89
CA THR A 416 8.76 11.99 -4.61
C THR A 416 9.83 11.89 -5.71
N ASP A 417 9.85 12.90 -6.58
CA ASP A 417 10.92 13.19 -7.54
C ASP A 417 11.31 11.99 -8.42
N HIS A 418 10.31 11.45 -9.13
CA HIS A 418 10.39 10.29 -10.02
C HIS A 418 10.67 8.92 -9.37
N ALA A 419 10.70 8.84 -8.04
CA ALA A 419 10.84 7.58 -7.30
C ALA A 419 9.70 6.57 -7.58
N GLN A 420 10.01 5.29 -7.42
CA GLN A 420 9.11 4.15 -7.69
C GLN A 420 9.09 3.21 -6.47
N GLY A 421 9.19 1.89 -6.69
CA GLY A 421 9.21 0.87 -5.65
C GLY A 421 7.91 0.07 -5.52
N ILE A 422 7.99 -1.03 -4.79
CA ILE A 422 6.89 -1.94 -4.48
C ILE A 422 6.64 -1.88 -2.98
N TYR A 423 5.39 -1.63 -2.60
CA TYR A 423 4.95 -1.51 -1.22
C TYR A 423 3.80 -2.49 -1.03
N GLU A 424 4.01 -3.61 -0.33
CA GLU A 424 2.98 -4.66 -0.21
C GLU A 424 2.78 -5.26 1.19
N ASP A 425 1.53 -5.54 1.53
CA ASP A 425 1.11 -6.13 2.82
C ASP A 425 1.57 -5.33 4.06
N ASN A 426 1.73 -4.00 3.93
CA ASN A 426 2.12 -3.12 5.04
C ASN A 426 0.90 -2.55 5.79
N GLU A 427 1.11 -2.27 7.07
CA GLU A 427 0.22 -1.54 7.97
C GLU A 427 0.72 -0.08 8.10
N ILE A 428 -0.14 0.90 7.83
CA ILE A 428 0.22 2.33 7.80
C ILE A 428 -0.85 3.13 8.54
N SER A 429 -0.55 3.57 9.77
CA SER A 429 -1.62 4.02 10.67
C SER A 429 -1.25 5.00 11.78
N ASN A 430 -2.26 5.68 12.33
CA ASN A 430 -2.14 6.70 13.41
C ASN A 430 -1.27 7.92 13.08
N ASN A 431 -0.76 8.03 11.85
CA ASN A 431 0.13 9.10 11.40
C ASN A 431 -0.59 10.46 11.38
N ALA A 432 0.14 11.54 11.68
CA ALA A 432 -0.44 12.86 11.92
C ALA A 432 -0.78 13.63 10.65
N LEU A 433 -0.02 13.40 9.57
CA LEU A 433 -0.34 13.85 8.21
C LEU A 433 -0.77 12.63 7.37
N ALA A 434 -0.67 12.72 6.04
CA ALA A 434 -1.09 11.66 5.13
C ALA A 434 -0.44 10.30 5.42
N GLY A 435 -1.20 9.21 5.29
CA GLY A 435 -0.67 7.85 5.41
C GLY A 435 0.36 7.54 4.32
N ILE A 436 -0.03 7.78 3.06
CA ILE A 436 0.87 7.76 1.90
C ILE A 436 0.77 9.09 1.14
N TRP A 437 1.91 9.66 0.76
CA TRP A 437 1.99 10.92 0.00
C TRP A 437 2.84 10.72 -1.27
N VAL A 438 2.29 11.01 -2.44
CA VAL A 438 2.96 10.80 -3.76
C VAL A 438 2.97 12.09 -4.56
N LYS A 439 4.17 12.54 -4.98
CA LYS A 439 4.30 13.77 -5.78
C LYS A 439 5.47 13.80 -6.75
N ASN A 440 5.64 14.91 -7.48
CA ASN A 440 6.76 15.18 -8.37
C ASN A 440 7.07 13.98 -9.30
N HIS A 441 6.05 13.51 -10.01
CA HIS A 441 6.11 12.33 -10.89
C HIS A 441 6.47 10.98 -10.24
N GLY A 442 6.50 10.88 -8.90
CA GLY A 442 6.62 9.62 -8.17
C GLY A 442 5.53 8.63 -8.59
N ASN A 443 5.91 7.36 -8.77
CA ASN A 443 5.07 6.32 -9.38
C ASN A 443 5.22 4.96 -8.66
N PRO A 444 4.74 4.84 -7.41
CA PRO A 444 4.85 3.62 -6.60
C PRO A 444 3.85 2.53 -7.01
N ILE A 445 4.16 1.27 -6.73
CA ILE A 445 3.23 0.13 -6.86
C ILE A 445 2.83 -0.33 -5.45
N ILE A 446 1.57 -0.13 -5.08
CA ILE A 446 1.06 -0.23 -3.71
C ILE A 446 -0.04 -1.31 -3.67
N ARG A 447 0.25 -2.47 -3.08
CA ARG A 447 -0.64 -3.65 -3.08
C ARG A 447 -1.02 -4.14 -1.69
N ARG A 448 -2.30 -4.47 -1.46
CA ARG A 448 -2.77 -5.15 -0.23
C ARG A 448 -2.45 -4.42 1.09
N ASN A 449 -2.09 -3.14 1.05
CA ASN A 449 -1.74 -2.37 2.24
C ASN A 449 -3.00 -1.90 2.99
N HIS A 450 -2.84 -1.70 4.29
CA HIS A 450 -3.87 -1.23 5.21
C HIS A 450 -3.52 0.18 5.68
N ILE A 451 -4.37 1.16 5.39
CA ILE A 451 -4.04 2.59 5.50
C ILE A 451 -5.13 3.27 6.33
N HIS A 452 -4.96 3.33 7.66
CA HIS A 452 -6.09 3.61 8.55
C HIS A 452 -5.79 4.48 9.80
N HIS A 453 -6.85 5.08 10.35
CA HIS A 453 -6.82 5.87 11.59
C HIS A 453 -5.84 7.07 11.57
N GLY A 454 -5.40 7.52 10.38
CA GLY A 454 -4.58 8.72 10.23
C GLY A 454 -5.34 9.99 10.61
N ARG A 455 -4.62 10.99 11.14
CA ARG A 455 -5.19 12.28 11.58
C ARG A 455 -5.45 13.25 10.43
N ASP A 456 -5.19 12.82 9.19
CA ASP A 456 -5.34 13.56 7.92
C ASP A 456 -5.96 12.65 6.82
N VAL A 457 -5.58 12.82 5.54
CA VAL A 457 -5.93 11.97 4.39
C VAL A 457 -5.26 10.58 4.47
N GLY A 458 -5.93 9.53 3.98
CA GLY A 458 -5.32 8.19 3.86
C GLY A 458 -4.19 8.14 2.82
N VAL A 459 -4.53 8.38 1.55
CA VAL A 459 -3.57 8.50 0.44
C VAL A 459 -3.76 9.85 -0.26
N PHE A 460 -2.68 10.61 -0.44
CA PHE A 460 -2.73 11.90 -1.12
C PHE A 460 -1.73 11.95 -2.29
N THR A 461 -2.22 12.29 -3.48
CA THR A 461 -1.44 12.36 -4.73
C THR A 461 -1.55 13.75 -5.36
N PHE A 462 -0.42 14.38 -5.65
CA PHE A 462 -0.36 15.77 -6.14
C PHE A 462 0.89 16.06 -6.98
N ASP A 463 1.02 17.27 -7.53
CA ASP A 463 2.14 17.71 -8.38
C ASP A 463 2.56 16.67 -9.45
N HIS A 464 1.62 16.25 -10.29
CA HIS A 464 1.78 15.18 -11.29
C HIS A 464 2.18 13.79 -10.73
N GLY A 465 1.94 13.54 -9.44
CA GLY A 465 2.08 12.22 -8.81
C GLY A 465 1.21 11.16 -9.49
N MET A 466 1.75 9.94 -9.54
CA MET A 466 1.16 8.79 -10.25
C MET A 466 0.91 7.65 -9.25
N GLY A 467 1.25 6.42 -9.61
CA GLY A 467 1.14 5.24 -8.75
C GLY A 467 -0.01 4.31 -9.13
N TYR A 468 0.18 3.02 -8.81
CA TYR A 468 -0.78 1.95 -9.03
C TYR A 468 -1.14 1.32 -7.67
N PHE A 469 -2.40 1.47 -7.27
CA PHE A 469 -2.95 1.01 -6.00
C PHE A 469 -3.89 -0.17 -6.27
N GLU A 470 -3.65 -1.32 -5.64
CA GLU A 470 -4.41 -2.54 -5.88
C GLU A 470 -4.77 -3.27 -4.57
N SER A 471 -6.05 -3.61 -4.41
CA SER A 471 -6.58 -4.40 -3.28
C SER A 471 -6.23 -3.83 -1.89
N CYS A 472 -6.00 -2.52 -1.78
CA CYS A 472 -5.70 -1.86 -0.51
C CYS A 472 -6.98 -1.53 0.26
N ASN A 473 -6.92 -1.49 1.58
CA ASN A 473 -8.02 -1.10 2.45
C ASN A 473 -7.69 0.22 3.17
N ILE A 474 -8.48 1.26 2.92
CA ILE A 474 -8.23 2.64 3.32
C ILE A 474 -9.41 3.16 4.14
N HIS A 475 -9.24 3.36 5.46
CA HIS A 475 -10.39 3.64 6.33
C HIS A 475 -10.13 4.42 7.61
N ARG A 476 -11.20 4.99 8.18
CA ARG A 476 -11.20 5.70 9.49
C ARG A 476 -10.22 6.88 9.59
N ASN A 477 -9.66 7.30 8.45
CA ASN A 477 -8.84 8.50 8.33
C ASN A 477 -9.72 9.75 8.52
N ARG A 478 -9.12 10.83 9.02
CA ARG A 478 -9.84 12.04 9.45
C ARG A 478 -10.29 12.92 8.28
N ILE A 479 -9.55 12.92 7.17
CA ILE A 479 -9.94 13.64 5.95
C ILE A 479 -10.37 12.58 4.92
N ALA A 480 -9.97 12.69 3.65
CA ALA A 480 -10.41 11.79 2.61
C ALA A 480 -9.75 10.42 2.74
N GLY A 481 -10.38 9.38 2.22
CA GLY A 481 -9.69 8.11 1.98
C GLY A 481 -8.57 8.30 0.94
N PHE A 482 -8.92 8.89 -0.20
CA PHE A 482 -7.99 9.17 -1.29
C PHE A 482 -8.16 10.61 -1.81
N GLU A 483 -7.07 11.39 -1.88
CA GLU A 483 -7.07 12.74 -2.48
C GLU A 483 -6.16 12.82 -3.72
N VAL A 484 -6.65 13.50 -4.76
CA VAL A 484 -5.93 13.72 -6.04
C VAL A 484 -6.02 15.18 -6.45
N LYS A 485 -4.88 15.85 -6.63
CA LYS A 485 -4.86 17.24 -7.10
C LYS A 485 -3.68 17.60 -8.02
N ALA A 486 -3.64 18.83 -8.51
CA ALA A 486 -2.51 19.39 -9.27
C ALA A 486 -1.98 18.45 -10.38
N TYR A 487 -2.90 18.05 -11.28
CA TYR A 487 -2.66 17.14 -12.41
C TYR A 487 -2.20 15.70 -12.07
N ALA A 488 -2.18 15.30 -10.80
CA ALA A 488 -1.92 13.90 -10.41
C ALA A 488 -2.95 12.93 -11.03
N ASN A 489 -2.49 11.71 -11.34
CA ASN A 489 -3.25 10.73 -12.10
C ASN A 489 -2.96 9.27 -11.66
N PRO A 490 -3.23 8.91 -10.40
CA PRO A 490 -3.07 7.54 -9.89
C PRO A 490 -4.07 6.57 -10.53
N THR A 491 -3.75 5.28 -10.52
CA THR A 491 -4.67 4.20 -10.91
C THR A 491 -5.00 3.36 -9.68
N VAL A 492 -6.28 3.25 -9.33
CA VAL A 492 -6.77 2.68 -8.06
C VAL A 492 -7.80 1.60 -8.37
N VAL A 493 -7.46 0.35 -8.06
CA VAL A 493 -8.14 -0.85 -8.59
C VAL A 493 -8.50 -1.82 -7.46
N ARG A 494 -9.79 -2.18 -7.36
CA ARG A 494 -10.28 -3.18 -6.37
C ARG A 494 -9.97 -2.86 -4.90
N CYS A 495 -9.71 -1.60 -4.57
CA CYS A 495 -9.51 -1.14 -3.20
C CYS A 495 -10.85 -0.97 -2.46
N GLU A 496 -10.79 -0.96 -1.14
CA GLU A 496 -11.92 -0.58 -0.27
C GLU A 496 -11.61 0.77 0.41
N ILE A 497 -12.53 1.72 0.30
CA ILE A 497 -12.34 3.11 0.75
C ILE A 497 -13.56 3.51 1.60
N HIS A 498 -13.46 3.33 2.92
CA HIS A 498 -14.65 3.29 3.77
C HIS A 498 -14.50 3.92 5.16
N HIS A 499 -15.62 4.26 5.81
CA HIS A 499 -15.65 4.77 7.19
C HIS A 499 -14.76 6.01 7.44
N GLY A 500 -14.42 6.79 6.41
CA GLY A 500 -13.67 8.05 6.52
C GLY A 500 -14.53 9.19 7.09
N GLN A 501 -13.91 10.12 7.82
CA GLN A 501 -14.64 11.21 8.47
C GLN A 501 -15.05 12.34 7.50
N THR A 502 -14.51 12.38 6.28
CA THR A 502 -15.02 13.22 5.18
C THR A 502 -15.45 12.37 3.97
N GLY A 503 -14.99 12.65 2.75
CA GLY A 503 -15.35 11.93 1.53
C GLY A 503 -14.49 10.68 1.30
N GLY A 504 -14.98 9.74 0.50
CA GLY A 504 -14.19 8.56 0.11
C GLY A 504 -13.00 8.94 -0.78
N ILE A 505 -13.31 9.47 -1.96
CA ILE A 505 -12.35 9.99 -2.94
C ILE A 505 -12.60 11.48 -3.16
N TYR A 506 -11.55 12.29 -3.20
CA TYR A 506 -11.62 13.73 -3.48
C TYR A 506 -10.66 14.12 -4.61
N VAL A 507 -11.20 14.61 -5.73
CA VAL A 507 -10.43 15.02 -6.91
C VAL A 507 -10.64 16.53 -7.15
N HIS A 508 -9.58 17.33 -7.02
CA HIS A 508 -9.65 18.79 -7.16
C HIS A 508 -8.39 19.38 -7.85
N GLU A 509 -8.33 20.70 -8.01
CA GLU A 509 -7.26 21.44 -8.73
C GLU A 509 -6.75 20.74 -10.01
N LYS A 510 -7.66 20.42 -10.95
CA LYS A 510 -7.37 19.69 -12.21
C LYS A 510 -6.77 18.30 -12.02
N GLY A 511 -7.02 17.66 -10.88
CA GLY A 511 -6.71 16.26 -10.64
C GLY A 511 -7.43 15.34 -11.62
N ARG A 512 -6.88 14.13 -11.79
CA ARG A 512 -7.43 13.08 -12.64
C ARG A 512 -7.54 11.79 -11.83
N GLY A 513 -6.96 10.70 -12.31
CA GLY A 513 -6.99 9.40 -11.68
C GLY A 513 -8.04 8.47 -12.29
N GLN A 514 -7.77 7.17 -12.18
CA GLN A 514 -8.65 6.09 -12.63
C GLN A 514 -9.05 5.23 -11.43
N PHE A 515 -10.31 5.32 -11.02
CA PHE A 515 -10.88 4.57 -9.92
C PHE A 515 -11.77 3.46 -10.51
N ILE A 516 -11.27 2.23 -10.46
CA ILE A 516 -11.81 1.06 -11.15
C ILE A 516 -12.15 -0.05 -10.15
N GLU A 517 -13.35 -0.63 -10.22
CA GLU A 517 -13.73 -1.85 -9.46
C GLU A 517 -13.64 -1.71 -7.91
N ASN A 518 -13.59 -0.48 -7.36
CA ASN A 518 -13.45 -0.25 -5.92
C ASN A 518 -14.79 -0.34 -5.17
N LYS A 519 -14.73 -0.58 -3.85
CA LYS A 519 -15.87 -0.39 -2.94
C LYS A 519 -15.69 0.89 -2.14
N ILE A 520 -16.66 1.80 -2.18
CA ILE A 520 -16.59 3.12 -1.56
C ILE A 520 -17.84 3.31 -0.69
N TYR A 521 -17.72 3.20 0.63
CA TYR A 521 -18.91 3.06 1.49
C TYR A 521 -18.77 3.58 2.93
N ALA A 522 -19.91 3.85 3.58
CA ALA A 522 -19.99 4.29 4.98
C ALA A 522 -19.14 5.53 5.31
N ASN A 523 -18.82 6.37 4.32
CA ASN A 523 -18.10 7.62 4.50
C ASN A 523 -19.06 8.73 4.96
N ASN A 524 -18.56 9.68 5.77
CA ASN A 524 -19.38 10.72 6.38
C ASN A 524 -19.85 11.79 5.38
N PHE A 525 -19.06 12.08 4.35
CA PHE A 525 -19.48 12.86 3.20
C PHE A 525 -19.68 11.94 1.98
N ALA A 526 -19.68 12.49 0.77
CA ALA A 526 -20.01 11.69 -0.41
C ALA A 526 -18.93 10.64 -0.70
N GLY A 527 -19.31 9.56 -1.41
CA GLY A 527 -18.36 8.54 -1.85
C GLY A 527 -17.26 9.12 -2.74
N VAL A 528 -17.62 9.97 -3.70
CA VAL A 528 -16.68 10.66 -4.59
C VAL A 528 -17.02 12.15 -4.71
N TRP A 529 -16.03 13.02 -4.55
CA TRP A 529 -16.07 14.45 -4.80
C TRP A 529 -15.18 14.82 -6.00
N ILE A 530 -15.72 15.60 -6.95
CA ILE A 530 -15.01 16.06 -8.14
C ILE A 530 -15.23 17.57 -8.29
N THR A 531 -14.16 18.36 -8.31
CA THR A 531 -14.26 19.83 -8.39
C THR A 531 -13.05 20.51 -9.04
N SER A 532 -13.08 21.84 -9.15
CA SER A 532 -11.97 22.69 -9.62
C SER A 532 -11.36 22.21 -10.95
N ASN A 533 -12.21 22.06 -11.97
CA ASN A 533 -11.87 21.57 -13.32
C ASN A 533 -11.22 20.16 -13.39
N SER A 534 -11.44 19.31 -12.39
CA SER A 534 -10.93 17.93 -12.39
C SER A 534 -11.70 17.00 -13.33
N ASP A 535 -11.00 15.98 -13.83
CA ASP A 535 -11.47 15.11 -14.91
C ASP A 535 -11.07 13.63 -14.68
N PRO A 536 -11.56 12.97 -13.60
CA PRO A 536 -11.23 11.59 -13.27
C PRO A 536 -12.09 10.57 -14.04
N THR A 537 -11.66 9.31 -14.06
CA THR A 537 -12.50 8.17 -14.49
C THR A 537 -12.95 7.38 -13.27
N ILE A 538 -14.26 7.28 -13.05
CA ILE A 538 -14.90 6.49 -12.00
C ILE A 538 -15.66 5.37 -12.70
N ARG A 539 -15.09 4.16 -12.79
CA ARG A 539 -15.62 3.04 -13.59
C ARG A 539 -15.84 1.75 -12.82
N GLY A 540 -17.06 1.21 -12.85
CA GLY A 540 -17.37 -0.12 -12.30
C GLY A 540 -17.24 -0.27 -10.78
N ASN A 541 -17.30 0.84 -10.03
CA ASN A 541 -17.20 0.84 -8.56
C ASN A 541 -18.58 0.62 -7.92
N SER A 542 -18.60 0.10 -6.69
CA SER A 542 -19.80 0.09 -5.84
C SER A 542 -19.72 1.24 -4.83
N ILE A 543 -20.68 2.18 -4.86
CA ILE A 543 -20.65 3.42 -4.08
C ILE A 543 -21.91 3.53 -3.22
N PHE A 544 -21.83 3.14 -1.94
CA PHE A 544 -23.03 2.83 -1.15
C PHE A 544 -23.01 3.20 0.33
N ASN A 545 -24.20 3.36 0.90
CA ASN A 545 -24.44 3.65 2.32
C ASN A 545 -23.61 4.83 2.87
N GLY A 546 -23.31 5.83 2.04
CA GLY A 546 -22.66 7.09 2.47
C GLY A 546 -23.66 8.06 3.11
N ASN A 547 -23.19 8.85 4.07
CA ASN A 547 -24.01 9.84 4.80
C ASN A 547 -24.30 11.12 3.99
N GLN A 548 -23.81 11.21 2.75
CA GLN A 548 -24.22 12.21 1.75
C GLN A 548 -24.58 11.51 0.42
N GLY A 549 -24.16 12.06 -0.72
CA GLY A 549 -24.42 11.48 -2.05
C GLY A 549 -23.44 10.38 -2.44
N GLY A 550 -23.69 9.69 -3.54
CA GLY A 550 -22.74 8.73 -4.10
C GLY A 550 -21.56 9.45 -4.77
N VAL A 551 -21.85 10.18 -5.85
CA VAL A 551 -20.87 11.00 -6.60
C VAL A 551 -21.36 12.45 -6.65
N TYR A 552 -20.50 13.41 -6.32
CA TYR A 552 -20.83 14.84 -6.30
C TYR A 552 -19.81 15.65 -7.12
N ILE A 553 -20.29 16.24 -8.21
CA ILE A 553 -19.49 17.04 -9.14
C ILE A 553 -19.93 18.52 -9.03
N PHE A 554 -18.98 19.41 -8.72
CA PHE A 554 -19.18 20.85 -8.60
C PHE A 554 -17.98 21.63 -9.17
N GLY A 555 -18.01 22.97 -9.13
CA GLY A 555 -16.86 23.82 -9.49
C GLY A 555 -16.27 23.54 -10.88
N ASP A 556 -17.11 23.55 -11.91
CA ASP A 556 -16.73 23.27 -13.30
C ASP A 556 -16.02 21.90 -13.49
N GLY A 557 -16.35 20.92 -12.62
CA GLY A 557 -15.85 19.55 -12.64
C GLY A 557 -16.41 18.72 -13.80
N ARG A 558 -15.68 17.65 -14.15
CA ARG A 558 -15.93 16.78 -15.31
C ARG A 558 -15.81 15.31 -14.91
N GLY A 559 -15.14 14.50 -15.72
CA GLY A 559 -14.94 13.07 -15.51
C GLY A 559 -15.96 12.17 -16.21
N LEU A 560 -15.57 10.90 -16.33
CA LEU A 560 -16.40 9.79 -16.82
C LEU A 560 -16.87 8.96 -15.63
N ILE A 561 -18.17 8.92 -15.40
CA ILE A 561 -18.83 8.08 -14.40
C ILE A 561 -19.52 6.94 -15.15
N GLU A 562 -18.88 5.77 -15.18
CA GLU A 562 -19.27 4.64 -16.06
C GLU A 562 -19.53 3.33 -15.32
N GLY A 563 -20.70 2.72 -15.53
CA GLY A 563 -20.95 1.34 -15.11
C GLY A 563 -20.89 1.08 -13.60
N ASN A 564 -20.98 2.14 -12.78
CA ASN A 564 -20.94 2.03 -11.32
C ASN A 564 -22.30 1.61 -10.76
N ASP A 565 -22.28 1.05 -9.55
CA ASP A 565 -23.45 0.61 -8.80
C ASP A 565 -23.61 1.47 -7.54
N ILE A 566 -24.62 2.33 -7.50
CA ILE A 566 -24.71 3.46 -6.57
C ILE A 566 -26.02 3.39 -5.77
N TYR A 567 -25.96 3.00 -4.49
CA TYR A 567 -27.17 2.70 -3.72
C TYR A 567 -27.14 3.01 -2.23
N GLY A 568 -28.31 3.11 -1.59
CA GLY A 568 -28.47 3.28 -0.13
C GLY A 568 -27.98 4.61 0.47
N ASN A 569 -27.38 5.48 -0.35
CA ASN A 569 -26.84 6.78 0.06
C ASN A 569 -27.93 7.73 0.59
N ALA A 570 -27.57 8.59 1.54
CA ALA A 570 -28.50 9.48 2.25
C ALA A 570 -28.98 10.67 1.40
N LEU A 571 -28.11 11.21 0.52
CA LEU A 571 -28.44 12.24 -0.46
C LEU A 571 -28.47 11.64 -1.88
N ALA A 572 -28.42 12.49 -2.92
CA ALA A 572 -28.57 12.02 -4.30
C ALA A 572 -27.47 11.04 -4.72
N GLY A 573 -27.82 10.01 -5.47
CA GLY A 573 -26.87 9.02 -5.98
C GLY A 573 -25.78 9.67 -6.83
N ILE A 574 -26.16 10.56 -7.75
CA ILE A 574 -25.26 11.48 -8.44
C ILE A 574 -25.78 12.91 -8.31
N GLN A 575 -24.93 13.86 -7.94
CA GLN A 575 -25.24 15.29 -7.89
C GLN A 575 -24.29 16.09 -8.79
N ILE A 576 -24.83 16.95 -9.64
CA ILE A 576 -24.09 17.77 -10.61
C ILE A 576 -24.49 19.24 -10.41
N ARG A 577 -23.53 20.12 -10.15
CA ARG A 577 -23.80 21.56 -9.92
C ARG A 577 -22.73 22.50 -10.45
N THR A 578 -23.02 23.80 -10.43
CA THR A 578 -22.05 24.89 -10.61
C THR A 578 -21.26 24.72 -11.91
N ASN A 579 -21.97 24.78 -13.04
CA ASN A 579 -21.48 24.62 -14.42
C ASN A 579 -20.84 23.25 -14.78
N SER A 580 -20.74 22.30 -13.84
CA SER A 580 -20.10 21.00 -14.06
C SER A 580 -20.71 20.22 -15.22
N CYS A 581 -19.86 19.51 -15.98
CA CYS A 581 -20.24 18.85 -17.23
C CYS A 581 -19.57 17.46 -17.36
N PRO A 582 -20.00 16.47 -16.56
CA PRO A 582 -19.51 15.09 -16.63
C PRO A 582 -20.19 14.27 -17.74
N ILE A 583 -19.64 13.08 -18.01
CA ILE A 583 -20.30 12.02 -18.77
C ILE A 583 -20.73 10.93 -17.77
N VAL A 584 -22.02 10.67 -17.68
CA VAL A 584 -22.62 9.70 -16.75
C VAL A 584 -23.32 8.62 -17.57
N ARG A 585 -22.75 7.41 -17.65
CA ARG A 585 -23.32 6.33 -18.48
C ARG A 585 -23.25 4.92 -17.91
N HIS A 586 -24.20 4.08 -18.29
CA HIS A 586 -24.31 2.66 -17.88
C HIS A 586 -24.38 2.41 -16.36
N ASN A 587 -24.55 3.45 -15.53
CA ASN A 587 -24.59 3.28 -14.07
C ASN A 587 -25.96 2.77 -13.60
N LYS A 588 -25.96 2.03 -12.50
CA LYS A 588 -27.14 1.73 -11.70
C LYS A 588 -27.21 2.68 -10.52
N ILE A 589 -28.37 3.29 -10.29
CA ILE A 589 -28.54 4.32 -9.26
C ILE A 589 -29.87 4.07 -8.54
N HIS A 590 -29.83 3.41 -7.38
CA HIS A 590 -31.03 2.84 -6.78
C HIS A 590 -31.11 2.83 -5.26
N ASP A 591 -32.32 2.62 -4.74
CA ASP A 591 -32.62 2.49 -3.29
C ASP A 591 -32.07 3.64 -2.42
N GLY A 592 -31.83 4.81 -3.01
CA GLY A 592 -31.38 6.01 -2.31
C GLY A 592 -32.48 6.66 -1.47
N GLN A 593 -32.06 7.35 -0.41
CA GLN A 593 -32.98 8.08 0.49
C GLN A 593 -33.42 9.43 -0.10
N HIS A 594 -32.74 9.89 -1.16
CA HIS A 594 -33.06 11.08 -1.93
C HIS A 594 -33.51 10.72 -3.36
N GLY A 595 -33.39 11.64 -4.31
CA GLY A 595 -33.54 11.38 -5.75
C GLY A 595 -32.29 10.76 -6.39
N GLY A 596 -32.45 10.05 -7.51
CA GLY A 596 -31.36 9.29 -8.13
C GLY A 596 -30.23 10.18 -8.70
N ILE A 597 -30.57 11.04 -9.65
CA ILE A 597 -29.65 12.05 -10.20
C ILE A 597 -30.21 13.45 -9.94
N TYR A 598 -29.40 14.38 -9.42
CA TYR A 598 -29.80 15.75 -9.14
C TYR A 598 -28.87 16.76 -9.82
N VAL A 599 -29.39 17.51 -10.80
CA VAL A 599 -28.67 18.51 -11.59
C VAL A 599 -29.18 19.90 -11.24
N HIS A 600 -28.36 20.74 -10.64
CA HIS A 600 -28.74 22.08 -10.16
C HIS A 600 -27.68 23.14 -10.47
N GLU A 601 -27.94 24.42 -10.19
CA GLU A 601 -27.01 25.54 -10.38
C GLU A 601 -26.25 25.52 -11.74
N LYS A 602 -27.00 25.57 -12.85
CA LYS A 602 -26.43 25.52 -14.22
C LYS A 602 -25.64 24.24 -14.53
N GLY A 603 -25.90 23.14 -13.83
CA GLY A 603 -25.30 21.83 -14.10
C GLY A 603 -25.61 21.34 -15.52
N GLN A 604 -24.66 20.65 -16.13
CA GLN A 604 -24.70 20.19 -17.51
C GLN A 604 -24.32 18.70 -17.59
N GLY A 605 -23.74 18.26 -18.72
CA GLY A 605 -23.28 16.90 -18.94
C GLY A 605 -24.23 16.03 -19.76
N VAL A 606 -23.74 14.84 -20.09
CA VAL A 606 -24.50 13.80 -20.80
C VAL A 606 -24.81 12.69 -19.81
N ILE A 607 -26.10 12.40 -19.65
CA ILE A 607 -26.62 11.32 -18.81
C ILE A 607 -27.24 10.31 -19.77
N GLU A 608 -26.54 9.21 -20.06
CA GLU A 608 -27.00 8.23 -21.05
C GLU A 608 -26.94 6.75 -20.64
N GLU A 609 -27.94 5.98 -21.03
CA GLU A 609 -27.98 4.52 -20.82
C GLU A 609 -27.83 4.06 -19.36
N ASN A 610 -28.20 4.92 -18.39
CA ASN A 610 -28.23 4.58 -16.97
C ASN A 610 -29.57 3.94 -16.56
N GLU A 611 -29.57 3.17 -15.48
CA GLU A 611 -30.73 2.51 -14.88
C GLU A 611 -30.99 3.10 -13.48
N VAL A 612 -32.12 3.78 -13.28
CA VAL A 612 -32.40 4.62 -12.11
C VAL A 612 -33.74 4.24 -11.48
N TYR A 613 -33.73 3.62 -10.30
CA TYR A 613 -34.94 3.00 -9.72
C TYR A 613 -35.01 2.94 -8.20
N SER A 614 -36.19 2.69 -7.63
CA SER A 614 -36.47 2.58 -6.18
C SER A 614 -36.09 3.77 -5.27
N ASN A 615 -35.48 4.83 -5.84
CA ASN A 615 -35.10 6.05 -5.13
C ASN A 615 -36.33 6.72 -4.50
N THR A 616 -36.09 7.38 -3.36
CA THR A 616 -37.17 7.84 -2.47
C THR A 616 -37.75 9.19 -2.87
N LEU A 617 -37.01 10.03 -3.60
CA LEU A 617 -37.53 11.21 -4.29
C LEU A 617 -37.56 10.98 -5.81
N ALA A 618 -37.56 12.06 -6.61
CA ALA A 618 -37.59 11.96 -8.07
C ALA A 618 -36.41 11.17 -8.65
N GLY A 619 -36.65 10.38 -9.70
CA GLY A 619 -35.62 9.58 -10.36
C GLY A 619 -34.48 10.44 -10.91
N VAL A 620 -34.81 11.46 -11.69
CA VAL A 620 -33.90 12.55 -12.05
C VAL A 620 -34.56 13.91 -11.82
N TRP A 621 -33.86 14.84 -11.17
CA TRP A 621 -34.33 16.20 -10.91
C TRP A 621 -33.36 17.21 -11.52
N VAL A 622 -33.88 18.11 -12.36
CA VAL A 622 -33.15 19.17 -13.05
C VAL A 622 -33.71 20.53 -12.63
N THR A 623 -32.86 21.43 -12.14
CA THR A 623 -33.30 22.72 -11.58
C THR A 623 -32.29 23.86 -11.77
N THR A 624 -32.73 25.09 -11.53
CA THR A 624 -31.91 26.28 -11.30
C THR A 624 -30.93 26.55 -12.45
N GLY A 625 -31.50 26.72 -13.64
CA GLY A 625 -30.79 27.04 -14.88
C GLY A 625 -30.00 25.89 -15.52
N SER A 626 -30.15 24.66 -15.02
CA SER A 626 -29.40 23.48 -15.51
C SER A 626 -29.85 23.02 -16.90
N THR A 627 -28.90 22.50 -17.70
CA THR A 627 -29.11 22.11 -19.11
C THR A 627 -28.50 20.74 -19.48
N PRO A 628 -28.76 19.64 -18.74
CA PRO A 628 -28.27 18.31 -19.08
C PRO A 628 -28.91 17.71 -20.34
N VAL A 629 -28.23 16.72 -20.94
CA VAL A 629 -28.79 15.86 -22.00
C VAL A 629 -29.05 14.46 -21.43
N LEU A 630 -30.33 14.11 -21.27
CA LEU A 630 -30.78 12.81 -20.80
C LEU A 630 -31.21 11.95 -22.00
N ARG A 631 -30.48 10.88 -22.30
CA ARG A 631 -30.82 9.99 -23.42
C ARG A 631 -30.70 8.49 -23.18
N ARG A 632 -31.64 7.70 -23.71
CA ARG A 632 -31.62 6.21 -23.63
C ARG A 632 -31.56 5.64 -22.20
N ASN A 633 -31.87 6.42 -21.17
CA ASN A 633 -31.91 5.94 -19.78
C ASN A 633 -33.21 5.16 -19.50
N ARG A 634 -33.15 4.28 -18.50
CA ARG A 634 -34.31 3.62 -17.89
C ARG A 634 -34.54 4.22 -16.51
N ILE A 635 -35.66 4.90 -16.32
CA ILE A 635 -35.97 5.62 -15.08
C ILE A 635 -37.31 5.11 -14.58
N HIS A 636 -37.33 4.24 -13.56
CA HIS A 636 -38.54 3.50 -13.21
C HIS A 636 -38.69 3.16 -11.72
N SER A 637 -39.86 2.65 -11.32
CA SER A 637 -40.11 2.16 -9.95
C SER A 637 -39.80 3.19 -8.84
N GLY A 638 -39.91 4.48 -9.13
CA GLY A 638 -39.59 5.55 -8.18
C GLY A 638 -40.75 5.89 -7.25
N LYS A 639 -40.44 6.24 -6.00
CA LYS A 639 -41.45 6.59 -4.97
C LYS A 639 -42.06 7.99 -5.17
N GLN A 640 -41.64 8.73 -6.21
CA GLN A 640 -42.19 10.03 -6.58
C GLN A 640 -42.33 10.19 -8.12
N VAL A 641 -41.66 11.17 -8.70
CA VAL A 641 -41.72 11.55 -10.13
C VAL A 641 -40.56 10.90 -10.89
N GLY A 642 -40.77 10.49 -12.14
CA GLY A 642 -39.68 9.95 -12.96
C GLY A 642 -38.61 10.99 -13.28
N VAL A 643 -38.98 12.05 -14.01
CA VAL A 643 -38.09 13.20 -14.30
C VAL A 643 -38.76 14.52 -13.93
N TYR A 644 -38.12 15.33 -13.10
CA TYR A 644 -38.66 16.60 -12.62
C TYR A 644 -37.83 17.80 -13.11
N PHE A 645 -38.45 18.70 -13.87
CA PHE A 645 -37.89 20.00 -14.25
C PHE A 645 -38.55 21.11 -13.43
N TYR A 646 -37.74 21.80 -12.61
CA TYR A 646 -38.17 22.85 -11.68
C TYR A 646 -37.28 24.11 -11.83
N ASP A 647 -37.75 25.27 -11.36
CA ASP A 647 -36.98 26.54 -11.31
C ASP A 647 -36.04 26.76 -12.51
N ASN A 648 -36.60 27.05 -13.69
CA ASN A 648 -35.81 27.27 -14.91
C ASN A 648 -34.93 26.04 -15.26
N GLY A 649 -35.46 24.84 -15.06
CA GLY A 649 -34.86 23.58 -15.47
C GLY A 649 -35.03 23.38 -16.97
N HIS A 650 -33.93 23.15 -17.67
CA HIS A 650 -33.88 23.03 -19.12
C HIS A 650 -33.11 21.76 -19.53
N GLY A 651 -32.84 21.61 -20.82
CA GLY A 651 -32.08 20.48 -21.36
C GLY A 651 -32.86 19.69 -22.41
N VAL A 652 -32.40 18.46 -22.65
CA VAL A 652 -32.97 17.54 -23.64
C VAL A 652 -33.33 16.23 -22.95
N LEU A 653 -34.54 15.74 -23.21
CA LEU A 653 -35.01 14.41 -22.82
C LEU A 653 -35.36 13.65 -24.10
N GLU A 654 -34.48 12.75 -24.55
CA GLU A 654 -34.64 11.99 -25.80
C GLU A 654 -34.52 10.47 -25.62
N ASP A 655 -35.37 9.68 -26.28
CA ASP A 655 -35.21 8.22 -26.38
C ASP A 655 -35.16 7.44 -25.02
N ASN A 656 -35.67 8.02 -23.92
CA ASN A 656 -35.69 7.37 -22.60
C ASN A 656 -36.96 6.54 -22.37
N ASP A 657 -36.85 5.53 -21.51
CA ASP A 657 -37.97 4.72 -21.01
C ASP A 657 -38.27 5.10 -19.56
N ILE A 658 -39.44 5.69 -19.29
CA ILE A 658 -39.80 6.28 -17.98
C ILE A 658 -41.13 5.71 -17.48
N TYR A 659 -41.11 4.86 -16.44
CA TYR A 659 -42.28 4.05 -16.11
C TYR A 659 -42.47 3.64 -14.63
N ASN A 660 -43.69 3.24 -14.27
CA ASN A 660 -44.04 2.69 -12.94
C ASN A 660 -43.63 3.62 -11.77
N HIS A 661 -43.97 4.91 -11.87
CA HIS A 661 -43.70 5.90 -10.82
C HIS A 661 -44.95 6.18 -9.98
N MET A 662 -44.78 6.45 -8.68
CA MET A 662 -45.92 6.76 -7.78
C MET A 662 -46.62 8.08 -8.11
N TYR A 663 -45.97 9.02 -8.81
CA TYR A 663 -46.59 10.23 -9.35
C TYR A 663 -46.54 10.26 -10.88
N SER A 664 -46.25 11.41 -11.48
CA SER A 664 -46.19 11.54 -12.95
C SER A 664 -44.87 11.00 -13.50
N GLY A 665 -44.86 10.53 -14.75
CA GLY A 665 -43.63 10.13 -15.43
C GLY A 665 -42.65 11.32 -15.58
N VAL A 666 -43.15 12.47 -16.02
CA VAL A 666 -42.39 13.74 -16.11
C VAL A 666 -43.21 14.90 -15.53
N GLN A 667 -42.56 15.81 -14.81
CA GLN A 667 -43.17 17.07 -14.36
C GLN A 667 -42.35 18.29 -14.79
N ILE A 668 -43.01 19.39 -15.17
CA ILE A 668 -42.40 20.62 -15.66
C ILE A 668 -43.05 21.84 -14.99
N ARG A 669 -42.27 22.65 -14.26
CA ARG A 669 -42.76 23.78 -13.45
C ARG A 669 -41.83 24.99 -13.44
N THR A 670 -42.35 26.16 -13.09
CA THR A 670 -41.59 27.36 -12.70
C THR A 670 -40.56 27.79 -13.76
N GLY A 671 -41.02 28.23 -14.93
CA GLY A 671 -40.16 28.68 -16.04
C GLY A 671 -39.46 27.58 -16.83
N SER A 672 -39.41 26.36 -16.29
CA SER A 672 -38.74 25.21 -16.91
C SER A 672 -39.23 24.93 -18.32
N ASN A 673 -38.29 24.75 -19.25
CA ASN A 673 -38.56 24.45 -20.64
C ASN A 673 -37.54 23.42 -21.19
N PRO A 674 -37.75 22.12 -20.92
CA PRO A 674 -37.00 21.04 -21.55
C PRO A 674 -37.53 20.72 -22.96
N LYS A 675 -36.66 20.20 -23.82
CA LYS A 675 -37.03 19.66 -25.15
C LYS A 675 -37.28 18.16 -25.03
N ILE A 676 -38.53 17.72 -25.15
CA ILE A 676 -38.96 16.33 -24.95
C ILE A 676 -39.35 15.69 -26.28
N ARG A 677 -38.72 14.56 -26.66
CA ARG A 677 -38.98 13.87 -27.93
C ARG A 677 -38.62 12.37 -27.86
N ARG A 678 -39.41 11.51 -28.50
CA ARG A 678 -39.15 10.06 -28.66
C ARG A 678 -39.02 9.24 -27.36
N ASN A 679 -39.52 9.73 -26.23
CA ASN A 679 -39.52 8.97 -24.96
C ASN A 679 -40.77 8.10 -24.87
N LYS A 680 -40.65 6.91 -24.27
CA LYS A 680 -41.81 6.07 -23.90
C LYS A 680 -42.13 6.36 -22.43
N ILE A 681 -43.39 6.70 -22.13
CA ILE A 681 -43.80 7.10 -20.77
C ILE A 681 -45.14 6.43 -20.42
N TRP A 682 -45.17 5.59 -19.37
CA TRP A 682 -46.34 4.79 -19.00
C TRP A 682 -46.39 4.43 -17.51
N GLY A 683 -47.56 4.04 -17.00
CA GLY A 683 -47.70 3.49 -15.64
C GLY A 683 -47.38 4.46 -14.50
N GLY A 684 -47.41 5.78 -14.75
CA GLY A 684 -47.30 6.81 -13.71
C GLY A 684 -48.67 7.19 -13.18
N GLN A 685 -48.92 7.05 -11.88
CA GLN A 685 -50.28 7.19 -11.30
C GLN A 685 -50.87 8.60 -11.51
N ASN A 686 -50.03 9.63 -11.56
CA ASN A 686 -50.44 11.01 -11.85
C ASN A 686 -50.10 11.43 -13.29
N GLY A 687 -50.21 10.50 -14.25
CA GLY A 687 -50.13 10.75 -15.69
C GLY A 687 -48.71 10.77 -16.29
N GLY A 688 -48.64 10.74 -17.63
CA GLY A 688 -47.36 10.67 -18.36
C GLY A 688 -46.49 11.92 -18.22
N ILE A 689 -46.98 13.08 -18.68
CA ILE A 689 -46.30 14.38 -18.54
C ILE A 689 -47.29 15.38 -17.93
N LEU A 690 -46.88 16.06 -16.85
CA LEU A 690 -47.66 17.09 -16.18
C LEU A 690 -46.93 18.44 -16.23
N VAL A 691 -47.56 19.45 -16.83
CA VAL A 691 -47.02 20.81 -17.00
C VAL A 691 -47.91 21.81 -16.28
N TYR A 692 -47.37 22.55 -15.31
CA TYR A 692 -48.14 23.48 -14.47
C TYR A 692 -47.23 24.54 -13.84
N ASN A 693 -47.81 25.51 -13.10
CA ASN A 693 -47.09 26.62 -12.46
C ASN A 693 -46.06 27.29 -13.40
N SER A 694 -46.50 27.73 -14.58
CA SER A 694 -45.66 28.40 -15.59
C SER A 694 -44.48 27.57 -16.12
N GLY A 695 -44.60 26.23 -16.16
CA GLY A 695 -43.76 25.39 -17.02
C GLY A 695 -44.12 25.58 -18.51
N LEU A 696 -43.12 25.49 -19.41
CA LEU A 696 -43.25 25.86 -20.83
C LEU A 696 -42.79 24.76 -21.83
N GLY A 697 -42.50 23.55 -21.34
CA GLY A 697 -41.77 22.50 -22.05
C GLY A 697 -42.27 22.14 -23.45
N CYS A 698 -41.40 22.27 -24.46
CA CYS A 698 -41.70 21.89 -25.84
C CYS A 698 -41.61 20.37 -26.06
N THR A 699 -42.75 19.74 -26.35
CA THR A 699 -42.83 18.35 -26.84
C THR A 699 -42.77 18.29 -28.37
N HIS A 700 -42.05 17.31 -28.93
CA HIS A 700 -42.09 17.02 -30.36
C HIS A 700 -42.81 15.69 -30.59
N VAL A 701 -44.06 15.80 -31.03
CA VAL A 701 -45.11 14.77 -30.91
C VAL A 701 -44.94 13.48 -31.74
N PRO A 702 -44.23 13.39 -32.88
CA PRO A 702 -44.31 12.21 -33.77
C PRO A 702 -43.97 10.82 -33.17
N VAL A 703 -43.30 10.73 -32.01
CA VAL A 703 -42.85 9.43 -31.44
C VAL A 703 -42.87 9.38 -29.90
N CYS A 704 -43.66 10.22 -29.21
CA CYS A 704 -43.85 10.06 -27.76
C CYS A 704 -45.04 9.13 -27.49
N THR A 705 -44.78 7.84 -27.26
CA THR A 705 -45.83 6.86 -26.99
C THR A 705 -46.24 6.92 -25.52
N PHE A 706 -47.49 7.31 -25.29
CA PHE A 706 -48.13 7.28 -23.98
C PHE A 706 -49.05 6.06 -23.91
N PHE A 707 -48.86 5.23 -22.89
CA PHE A 707 -49.83 4.21 -22.50
C PHE A 707 -50.48 4.67 -21.19
N LEU A 708 -51.82 4.70 -21.18
CA LEU A 708 -52.65 4.99 -20.02
C LEU A 708 -52.57 3.88 -18.98
#